data_AF-A0A1S3U4S1-F1
#
_entry.id   AF-A0A1S3U4S1-F1
#
_cell.length_a   1.000
_cell.length_b   1.000
_cell.length_c   1.000
_cell.angle_alpha   90.00
_cell.angle_beta   90.00
_cell.angle_gamma   90.00
#
_symmetry.space_group_name_H-M   'P 1'
#
loop_
_entity.id
_entity.type
_entity.pdbx_description
1 polymer ?
#
loop_
_entity_poly.entity_id
_entity_poly.type
_entity_poly.pdbx_seq_one_letter_code
_entity_poly.pdbx_strand_id
1 'polypeptide(L)'
;MADPQPLLLNDSEPTQFQNTRPTRIASLDVFRGLSVFLMILVDYGGSLFPIIAHAPWNGIHLADLVMPFFLFIAGISLALVYKRRPQRTQATCKAFARAVKLFVLGVVLQGGYFHGITSLTFGVDLERIRWLGILQRISIGYIVAALCEIWLPPPRLKDINFVKNYYWHGFVVVILLALYSGLLYGLYVPDWQFDVSASTSSLPPIGGGDIYTVNCSVRGDLGPACNSAGMIDRYILGLGHLYRKPVYRNLRECNMSKGQVSDRSPSWCHAPFDPEGILSSITAAVSCIIGLQYGHVLAHLQDHKERLYNWMCFSLSLLALGLFLALTGIPINKALYTVSYMLLTSAASGLTFIALYYLVDVHGQRRLTAVLEWMGKHSLSIFVLVSSNMAVIAIQGFYWSKPENNIINWIVTRFALSLTMSKELTEEGQQRKDYFDPPPAPLIDLAEIKLWSFYRALIAEFIATLLFLYVTVATVIGHKKQTGPCDGVGLLGIAWAFGGMIFVLVYCTAGISGGHINPAVTFGLFLARKVSLIRAVLYIVAQCLGAISGVGLVKAFMKHPYNSLGGGANSVSSGYSKGTALGAEIIGTFVLVYTVFSATDPKRSARDSHVPVLAPLPIGFAVFIVHLATIPITGTGINPARSFGAAVIYNNGKVWDDHWIFWVGPFVGALAAAAYHQYILRAAAIKALGSFRSNPTN
;
A
#
# COMPACT_ATOMS: atom_id res chain seq x y z
N MET A 1 -71.76 16.07 -31.39
CA MET A 1 -70.93 17.05 -32.12
C MET A 1 -70.50 18.08 -31.09
N ALA A 2 -69.28 17.94 -30.58
CA ALA A 2 -68.12 18.78 -30.94
C ALA A 2 -68.24 20.16 -30.28
N ASP A 3 -67.29 20.73 -29.53
CA ASP A 3 -65.94 20.41 -29.10
C ASP A 3 -65.59 21.58 -28.14
N PRO A 4 -64.96 21.41 -26.97
CA PRO A 4 -64.44 22.55 -26.20
C PRO A 4 -63.05 22.97 -26.70
N GLN A 5 -62.92 24.26 -27.03
CA GLN A 5 -61.67 24.90 -27.46
C GLN A 5 -60.50 24.71 -26.47
N PRO A 6 -59.26 24.64 -26.96
CA PRO A 6 -58.07 24.37 -26.15
C PRO A 6 -57.57 25.62 -25.42
N LEU A 7 -57.31 25.48 -24.12
CA LEU A 7 -56.61 26.48 -23.31
C LEU A 7 -55.11 26.35 -23.60
N LEU A 8 -54.56 27.39 -24.22
CA LEU A 8 -53.13 27.59 -24.49
C LEU A 8 -52.31 27.45 -23.20
N LEU A 9 -51.49 26.41 -23.12
CA LEU A 9 -50.43 26.28 -22.11
C LEU A 9 -49.26 27.18 -22.54
N ASN A 10 -48.95 28.18 -21.72
CA ASN A 10 -47.73 28.96 -21.79
C ASN A 10 -46.51 28.05 -21.54
N ASP A 11 -45.77 27.76 -22.61
CA ASP A 11 -44.39 27.31 -22.54
C ASP A 11 -43.50 28.52 -22.20
N SER A 12 -42.97 28.59 -20.97
CA SER A 12 -41.61 29.10 -20.65
C SER A 12 -41.42 29.40 -19.16
N GLU A 13 -41.20 28.35 -18.36
CA GLU A 13 -40.29 28.46 -17.21
C GLU A 13 -39.29 27.29 -17.28
N PRO A 14 -37.98 27.56 -17.39
CA PRO A 14 -36.99 26.50 -17.28
C PRO A 14 -36.97 26.04 -15.84
N THR A 15 -37.56 24.88 -15.58
CA THR A 15 -37.45 24.17 -14.31
C THR A 15 -35.97 24.01 -13.98
N GLN A 16 -35.53 24.71 -12.93
CA GLN A 16 -34.23 24.49 -12.32
C GLN A 16 -34.10 23.00 -12.02
N PHE A 17 -33.24 22.31 -12.78
CA PHE A 17 -32.73 21.00 -12.39
C PHE A 17 -31.98 21.19 -11.07
N GLN A 18 -32.68 20.98 -9.96
CA GLN A 18 -32.05 20.78 -8.67
C GLN A 18 -31.11 19.58 -8.84
N ASN A 19 -29.81 19.85 -8.85
CA ASN A 19 -28.73 18.88 -8.69
C ASN A 19 -28.85 18.22 -7.31
N THR A 20 -29.88 17.39 -7.11
CA THR A 20 -29.93 16.46 -5.99
C THR A 20 -28.85 15.43 -6.25
N ARG A 21 -27.72 15.55 -5.54
CA ARG A 21 -26.71 14.49 -5.51
C ARG A 21 -27.44 13.18 -5.17
N PRO A 22 -27.17 12.07 -5.89
CA PRO A 22 -27.84 10.81 -5.60
C PRO A 22 -27.62 10.45 -4.13
N THR A 23 -28.70 10.29 -3.38
CA THR A 23 -28.67 9.96 -1.97
C THR A 23 -28.05 8.58 -1.81
N ARG A 24 -26.85 8.56 -1.22
CA ARG A 24 -26.08 7.35 -0.96
C ARG A 24 -26.77 6.54 0.14
N ILE A 25 -26.91 5.24 -0.06
CA ILE A 25 -27.61 4.35 0.88
C ILE A 25 -26.67 4.02 2.03
N ALA A 26 -27.05 4.41 3.25
CA ALA A 26 -26.19 4.33 4.42
C ALA A 26 -25.89 2.88 4.82
N SER A 27 -26.89 2.00 4.80
CA SER A 27 -26.70 0.57 5.11
C SER A 27 -25.69 -0.13 4.20
N LEU A 28 -25.61 0.27 2.93
CA LEU A 28 -24.65 -0.30 1.97
C LEU A 28 -23.21 0.11 2.30
N ASP A 29 -22.99 1.36 2.72
CA ASP A 29 -21.67 1.79 3.18
C ASP A 29 -21.33 1.14 4.53
N VAL A 30 -22.28 1.04 5.47
CA VAL A 30 -22.07 0.31 6.74
C VAL A 30 -21.70 -1.14 6.50
N PHE A 31 -22.36 -1.84 5.57
CA PHE A 31 -22.03 -3.23 5.25
C PHE A 31 -20.63 -3.36 4.63
N ARG A 32 -20.24 -2.41 3.78
CA ARG A 32 -18.86 -2.36 3.25
C ARG A 32 -17.84 -2.10 4.35
N GLY A 33 -18.15 -1.22 5.29
CA GLY A 33 -17.30 -0.93 6.45
C GLY A 33 -17.14 -2.13 7.37
N LEU A 34 -18.23 -2.86 7.65
CA LEU A 34 -18.21 -4.11 8.40
C LEU A 34 -17.30 -5.15 7.72
N SER A 35 -17.40 -5.27 6.40
CA SER A 35 -16.56 -6.21 5.63
C SER A 35 -15.06 -5.88 5.74
N VAL A 36 -14.70 -4.59 5.65
CA VAL A 36 -13.31 -4.13 5.85
C VAL A 36 -12.86 -4.33 7.29
N PHE A 37 -13.71 -4.06 8.27
CA PHE A 37 -13.40 -4.29 9.68
C PHE A 37 -13.13 -5.77 9.97
N LEU A 38 -13.99 -6.68 9.47
CA LEU A 38 -13.81 -8.11 9.63
C LEU A 38 -12.55 -8.61 8.93
N MET A 39 -12.23 -8.09 7.75
CA MET A 39 -10.97 -8.38 7.06
C MET A 39 -9.76 -8.06 7.95
N ILE A 40 -9.70 -6.84 8.50
CA ILE A 40 -8.62 -6.41 9.41
C ILE A 40 -8.56 -7.33 10.65
N LEU A 41 -9.71 -7.60 11.26
CA LEU A 41 -9.81 -8.45 12.45
C LEU A 41 -9.25 -9.85 12.21
N VAL A 42 -9.58 -10.45 11.07
CA VAL A 42 -9.17 -11.80 10.71
C VAL A 42 -7.69 -11.85 10.30
N ASP A 43 -7.21 -10.86 9.53
CA ASP A 43 -5.83 -10.81 9.07
C ASP A 43 -4.82 -10.70 10.22
N TYR A 44 -5.16 -9.95 11.28
CA TYR A 44 -4.28 -9.79 12.45
C TYR A 44 -4.65 -10.67 13.65
N GLY A 45 -5.93 -11.03 13.83
CA GLY A 45 -6.41 -11.83 14.95
C GLY A 45 -6.44 -13.33 14.66
N GLY A 46 -6.44 -13.75 13.40
CA GLY A 46 -6.58 -15.15 13.00
C GLY A 46 -5.50 -16.07 13.55
N SER A 47 -4.26 -15.60 13.71
CA SER A 47 -3.19 -16.39 14.30
C SER A 47 -3.35 -16.64 15.81
N LEU A 48 -4.13 -15.80 16.50
CA LEU A 48 -4.36 -15.89 17.94
C LEU A 48 -5.58 -16.76 18.26
N PHE A 49 -6.57 -16.79 17.36
CA PHE A 49 -7.87 -17.42 17.61
C PHE A 49 -8.27 -18.32 16.42
N PRO A 50 -8.12 -19.66 16.54
CA PRO A 50 -8.45 -20.59 15.45
C PRO A 50 -9.89 -20.51 14.94
N ILE A 51 -10.84 -20.06 15.78
CA ILE A 51 -12.27 -19.92 15.45
C ILE A 51 -12.51 -18.79 14.43
N ILE A 52 -11.68 -17.74 14.44
CA ILE A 52 -11.79 -16.62 13.50
C ILE A 52 -10.80 -16.74 12.34
N ALA A 53 -9.91 -17.74 12.33
CA ALA A 53 -9.02 -18.05 11.21
C ALA A 53 -9.77 -18.76 10.08
N HIS A 54 -9.17 -18.88 8.89
CA HIS A 54 -9.72 -19.65 7.79
C HIS A 54 -9.83 -21.14 8.13
N ALA A 55 -10.93 -21.79 7.70
CA ALA A 55 -11.01 -23.24 7.73
C ALA A 55 -9.89 -23.87 6.86
N PRO A 56 -9.17 -24.92 7.33
CA PRO A 56 -8.04 -25.49 6.59
C PRO A 56 -8.39 -26.00 5.19
N TRP A 57 -9.57 -26.60 5.02
CA TRP A 57 -10.05 -27.07 3.72
C TRP A 57 -11.58 -27.03 3.63
N ASN A 58 -12.23 -27.96 4.33
CA ASN A 58 -13.69 -28.02 4.43
C ASN A 58 -14.17 -27.34 5.72
N GLY A 59 -15.33 -26.68 5.64
CA GLY A 59 -15.92 -25.92 6.74
C GLY A 59 -16.03 -24.44 6.43
N ILE A 60 -16.60 -23.70 7.38
CA ILE A 60 -16.79 -22.25 7.27
C ILE A 60 -16.51 -21.61 8.62
N HIS A 61 -15.53 -20.71 8.66
CA HIS A 61 -15.23 -19.87 9.81
C HIS A 61 -15.56 -18.39 9.49
N LEU A 62 -15.40 -17.50 10.48
CA LEU A 62 -15.69 -16.07 10.31
C LEU A 62 -14.87 -15.44 9.17
N ALA A 63 -13.60 -15.82 9.05
CA ALA A 63 -12.70 -15.41 7.96
C ALA A 63 -13.25 -15.71 6.56
N ASP A 64 -13.99 -16.81 6.42
CA ASP A 64 -14.47 -17.30 5.15
C ASP A 64 -15.72 -16.54 4.67
N LEU A 65 -16.29 -15.62 5.47
CA LEU A 65 -17.42 -14.77 5.08
C LEU A 65 -17.00 -13.44 4.44
N VAL A 66 -15.78 -12.99 4.69
CA VAL A 66 -15.31 -11.64 4.33
C VAL A 66 -15.33 -11.40 2.82
N MET A 67 -14.77 -12.32 2.05
CA MET A 67 -14.69 -12.17 0.60
C MET A 67 -16.08 -12.23 -0.08
N PRO A 68 -16.96 -13.20 0.25
CA PRO A 68 -18.33 -13.22 -0.27
C PRO A 68 -19.11 -11.93 0.00
N PHE A 69 -18.90 -11.28 1.15
CA PHE A 69 -19.53 -9.98 1.45
C PHE A 69 -19.11 -8.91 0.43
N PHE A 70 -17.83 -8.83 0.07
CA PHE A 70 -17.37 -7.86 -0.94
C PHE A 70 -17.98 -8.10 -2.32
N LEU A 71 -18.08 -9.36 -2.76
CA LEU A 71 -18.70 -9.71 -4.04
C LEU A 71 -20.19 -9.33 -4.05
N PHE A 72 -20.90 -9.67 -2.98
CA PHE A 72 -22.32 -9.38 -2.85
C PHE A 72 -22.61 -7.87 -2.86
N ILE A 73 -21.82 -7.08 -2.13
CA ILE A 73 -21.89 -5.61 -2.10
C ILE A 73 -21.60 -5.00 -3.48
N ALA A 74 -20.61 -5.55 -4.21
CA ALA A 74 -20.30 -5.12 -5.57
C ALA A 74 -21.50 -5.34 -6.51
N GLY A 75 -22.19 -6.46 -6.36
CA GLY A 75 -23.45 -6.76 -7.04
C GLY A 75 -24.56 -5.73 -6.77
N ILE A 76 -24.87 -5.46 -5.49
CA ILE A 76 -25.91 -4.47 -5.11
C ILE A 76 -25.62 -3.10 -5.73
N SER A 77 -24.34 -2.70 -5.68
CA SER A 77 -23.90 -1.40 -6.19
C SER A 77 -24.11 -1.26 -7.71
N LEU A 78 -23.98 -2.35 -8.47
CA LEU A 78 -24.16 -2.36 -9.93
C LEU A 78 -25.58 -2.01 -10.36
N ALA A 79 -26.59 -2.56 -9.68
CA ALA A 79 -28.00 -2.29 -9.99
C ALA A 79 -28.34 -0.80 -9.83
N LEU A 80 -27.75 -0.15 -8.83
CA LEU A 80 -27.95 1.29 -8.58
C LEU A 80 -27.24 2.16 -9.62
N VAL A 81 -26.02 1.79 -10.00
CA VAL A 81 -25.19 2.54 -10.96
C VAL A 81 -25.77 2.48 -12.37
N TYR A 82 -26.22 1.32 -12.82
CA TYR A 82 -26.72 1.11 -14.18
C TYR A 82 -28.25 1.16 -14.30
N LYS A 83 -28.93 1.70 -13.27
CA LYS A 83 -30.40 1.87 -13.22
C LYS A 83 -30.95 2.66 -14.41
N ARG A 84 -30.23 3.69 -14.88
CA ARG A 84 -30.60 4.48 -16.08
C ARG A 84 -29.51 4.31 -17.13
N ARG A 85 -29.85 3.73 -18.28
CA ARG A 85 -28.91 3.40 -19.37
C ARG A 85 -29.11 4.33 -20.56
N PRO A 86 -28.31 5.40 -20.72
CA PRO A 86 -28.40 6.24 -21.91
C PRO A 86 -27.76 5.57 -23.14
N GLN A 87 -26.63 4.86 -22.98
CA GLN A 87 -25.94 4.17 -24.09
C GLN A 87 -25.18 2.91 -23.60
N ARG A 88 -25.45 1.74 -24.20
CA ARG A 88 -24.88 0.43 -23.79
C ARG A 88 -23.36 0.36 -23.94
N THR A 89 -22.83 0.80 -25.09
CA THR A 89 -21.39 0.75 -25.39
C THR A 89 -20.57 1.60 -24.43
N GLN A 90 -21.05 2.81 -24.13
CA GLN A 90 -20.39 3.70 -23.16
C GLN A 90 -20.42 3.12 -21.74
N ALA A 91 -21.54 2.49 -21.34
CA ALA A 91 -21.65 1.81 -20.06
C ALA A 91 -20.68 0.63 -19.95
N THR A 92 -20.55 -0.19 -21.00
CA THR A 92 -19.59 -1.30 -21.05
C THR A 92 -18.15 -0.80 -20.96
N CYS A 93 -17.80 0.25 -21.70
CA CYS A 93 -16.45 0.84 -21.63
C CYS A 93 -16.11 1.35 -20.22
N LYS A 94 -17.07 2.03 -19.55
CA LYS A 94 -16.90 2.47 -18.14
C LYS A 94 -16.76 1.30 -17.17
N ALA A 95 -17.57 0.25 -17.33
CA ALA A 95 -17.48 -0.97 -16.53
C ALA A 95 -16.11 -1.64 -16.67
N PHE A 96 -15.66 -1.81 -17.92
CA PHE A 96 -14.38 -2.42 -18.25
C PHE A 96 -13.21 -1.61 -17.70
N ALA A 97 -13.20 -0.29 -17.91
CA ALA A 97 -12.15 0.58 -17.36
C ALA A 97 -12.05 0.51 -15.83
N ARG A 98 -13.20 0.38 -15.13
CA ARG A 98 -13.21 0.20 -13.67
C ARG A 98 -12.67 -1.17 -13.25
N ALA A 99 -13.07 -2.23 -13.95
CA ALA A 99 -12.55 -3.58 -13.71
C ALA A 99 -11.02 -3.63 -13.89
N VAL A 100 -10.51 -3.10 -15.02
CA VAL A 100 -9.06 -3.04 -15.28
C VAL A 100 -8.31 -2.28 -14.19
N LYS A 101 -8.81 -1.11 -13.75
CA LYS A 101 -8.19 -0.36 -12.65
C LYS A 101 -8.12 -1.18 -11.36
N LEU A 102 -9.19 -1.89 -11.01
CA LEU A 102 -9.25 -2.72 -9.81
C LEU A 102 -8.31 -3.93 -9.92
N PHE A 103 -8.25 -4.55 -11.10
CA PHE A 103 -7.37 -5.69 -11.38
C PHE A 103 -5.89 -5.30 -11.28
N VAL A 104 -5.49 -4.21 -11.95
CA VAL A 104 -4.11 -3.70 -11.91
C VAL A 104 -3.71 -3.31 -10.49
N LEU A 105 -4.60 -2.63 -9.75
CA LEU A 105 -4.36 -2.31 -8.34
C LEU A 105 -4.14 -3.58 -7.50
N GLY A 106 -4.94 -4.62 -7.74
CA GLY A 106 -4.76 -5.93 -7.11
C GLY A 106 -3.38 -6.54 -7.36
N VAL A 107 -2.95 -6.57 -8.62
CA VAL A 107 -1.64 -7.10 -9.01
C VAL A 107 -0.51 -6.31 -8.38
N VAL A 108 -0.61 -4.98 -8.30
CA VAL A 108 0.41 -4.13 -7.66
C VAL A 108 0.51 -4.41 -6.16
N LEU A 109 -0.62 -4.49 -5.45
CA LEU A 109 -0.63 -4.74 -4.01
C LEU A 109 -0.13 -6.15 -3.67
N GLN A 110 -0.53 -7.15 -4.46
CA GLN A 110 -0.25 -8.56 -4.20
C GLN A 110 1.10 -9.02 -4.76
N GLY A 111 1.57 -8.40 -5.85
CA GLY A 111 2.87 -8.66 -6.46
C GLY A 111 4.06 -8.21 -5.60
N GLY A 112 3.80 -7.68 -4.39
CA GLY A 112 4.85 -7.32 -3.45
C GLY A 112 5.50 -5.98 -3.76
N TYR A 113 4.87 -5.09 -4.55
CA TYR A 113 5.43 -3.76 -4.79
C TYR A 113 5.71 -3.00 -3.48
N PHE A 114 4.81 -3.16 -2.50
CA PHE A 114 5.00 -2.72 -1.12
C PHE A 114 5.52 -3.89 -0.29
N HIS A 115 6.83 -3.91 -0.01
CA HIS A 115 7.49 -5.01 0.69
C HIS A 115 7.20 -5.00 2.20
N GLY A 116 7.18 -6.19 2.81
CA GLY A 116 7.07 -6.34 4.26
C GLY A 116 8.30 -5.82 5.02
N ILE A 117 8.14 -5.60 6.31
CA ILE A 117 9.10 -4.96 7.25
C ILE A 117 10.52 -5.56 7.20
N THR A 118 10.66 -6.79 6.71
CA THR A 118 11.89 -7.60 6.72
C THR A 118 12.57 -7.77 5.35
N SER A 119 11.98 -7.29 4.24
CA SER A 119 12.58 -7.42 2.90
C SER A 119 12.87 -6.04 2.27
N LEU A 120 14.12 -5.84 1.83
CA LEU A 120 14.62 -4.59 1.24
C LEU A 120 14.86 -4.71 -0.28
N THR A 121 14.47 -5.83 -0.90
CA THR A 121 14.46 -5.93 -2.35
C THR A 121 13.38 -4.98 -2.89
N PHE A 122 13.71 -4.10 -3.82
CA PHE A 122 12.73 -3.24 -4.48
C PHE A 122 12.42 -3.82 -5.87
N GLY A 123 11.15 -4.07 -6.16
CA GLY A 123 10.71 -4.64 -7.43
C GLY A 123 9.76 -5.82 -7.26
N VAL A 124 9.00 -6.12 -8.30
CA VAL A 124 8.11 -7.29 -8.35
C VAL A 124 8.86 -8.39 -9.10
N ASP A 125 9.04 -9.55 -8.46
CA ASP A 125 9.58 -10.72 -9.14
C ASP A 125 8.54 -11.22 -10.16
N LEU A 126 8.78 -10.92 -11.44
CA LEU A 126 7.88 -11.27 -12.53
C LEU A 126 7.77 -12.78 -12.75
N GLU A 127 8.74 -13.59 -12.31
CA GLU A 127 8.67 -15.06 -12.39
C GLU A 127 7.80 -15.66 -11.28
N ARG A 128 7.57 -14.89 -10.20
CA ARG A 128 6.85 -15.35 -8.99
C ARG A 128 5.62 -14.52 -8.65
N ILE A 129 5.25 -13.58 -9.51
CA ILE A 129 4.12 -12.69 -9.28
C ILE A 129 2.83 -13.51 -9.17
N ARG A 130 2.03 -13.28 -8.14
CA ARG A 130 0.72 -13.92 -8.01
C ARG A 130 -0.32 -13.13 -8.79
N TRP A 131 -0.81 -13.73 -9.88
CA TRP A 131 -1.75 -13.06 -10.80
C TRP A 131 -3.17 -12.93 -10.25
N LEU A 132 -3.65 -13.94 -9.52
CA LEU A 132 -5.01 -13.95 -8.96
C LEU A 132 -5.03 -13.74 -7.46
N GLY A 133 -5.96 -12.88 -7.03
CA GLY A 133 -6.17 -12.51 -5.64
C GLY A 133 -7.54 -11.88 -5.44
N ILE A 134 -7.75 -11.32 -4.25
CA ILE A 134 -9.07 -10.85 -3.80
C ILE A 134 -9.61 -9.75 -4.73
N LEU A 135 -8.81 -8.74 -5.06
CA LEU A 135 -9.26 -7.63 -5.91
C LEU A 135 -9.50 -8.05 -7.36
N GLN A 136 -8.68 -8.96 -7.88
CA GLN A 136 -8.80 -9.52 -9.23
C GLN A 136 -10.09 -10.33 -9.34
N ARG A 137 -10.41 -11.12 -8.31
CA ARG A 137 -11.67 -11.87 -8.27
C ARG A 137 -12.89 -10.96 -8.17
N ILE A 138 -12.84 -9.91 -7.35
CA ILE A 138 -13.90 -8.89 -7.31
C ILE A 138 -14.04 -8.22 -8.68
N SER A 139 -12.93 -7.94 -9.37
CA SER A 139 -12.93 -7.38 -10.72
C SER A 139 -13.60 -8.29 -11.74
N ILE A 140 -13.28 -9.59 -11.73
CA ILE A 140 -13.89 -10.59 -12.63
C ILE A 140 -15.40 -10.71 -12.33
N GLY A 141 -15.78 -10.84 -11.07
CA GLY A 141 -17.20 -10.91 -10.70
C GLY A 141 -17.96 -9.63 -11.05
N TYR A 142 -17.33 -8.47 -10.88
CA TYR A 142 -17.89 -7.17 -11.24
C TYR A 142 -18.17 -7.04 -12.74
N ILE A 143 -17.20 -7.40 -13.60
CA ILE A 143 -17.38 -7.24 -15.04
C ILE A 143 -18.44 -8.20 -15.59
N VAL A 144 -18.47 -9.45 -15.12
CA VAL A 144 -19.50 -10.42 -15.53
C VAL A 144 -20.89 -9.94 -15.13
N ALA A 145 -21.08 -9.54 -13.86
CA ALA A 145 -22.37 -9.02 -13.40
C ALA A 145 -22.77 -7.72 -14.11
N ALA A 146 -21.81 -6.83 -14.43
CA ALA A 146 -22.07 -5.60 -15.18
C ALA A 146 -22.50 -5.89 -16.63
N LEU A 147 -21.89 -6.87 -17.29
CA LEU A 147 -22.28 -7.29 -18.63
C LEU A 147 -23.67 -7.91 -18.64
N CYS A 148 -23.97 -8.79 -17.67
CA CYS A 148 -25.32 -9.32 -17.45
C CYS A 148 -26.33 -8.19 -17.28
N GLU A 149 -26.02 -7.20 -16.45
CA GLU A 149 -26.90 -6.05 -16.28
C GLU A 149 -27.07 -5.31 -17.60
N ILE A 150 -26.00 -4.83 -18.25
CA ILE A 150 -26.06 -3.94 -19.42
C ILE A 150 -26.72 -4.59 -20.65
N TRP A 151 -26.46 -5.87 -20.92
CA TRP A 151 -26.82 -6.52 -22.19
C TRP A 151 -28.08 -7.37 -22.12
N LEU A 152 -28.46 -7.88 -20.95
CA LEU A 152 -29.69 -8.67 -20.84
C LEU A 152 -30.94 -7.77 -21.00
N PRO A 153 -32.04 -8.31 -21.54
CA PRO A 153 -33.26 -7.56 -21.77
C PRO A 153 -33.78 -6.88 -20.51
N PRO A 154 -34.26 -5.62 -20.60
CA PRO A 154 -34.81 -4.93 -19.44
C PRO A 154 -36.08 -5.63 -18.94
N PRO A 155 -36.37 -5.54 -17.63
CA PRO A 155 -37.58 -6.13 -17.06
C PRO A 155 -38.83 -5.51 -17.69
N ARG A 156 -39.85 -6.34 -17.97
CA ARG A 156 -41.13 -5.85 -18.47
C ARG A 156 -41.88 -5.19 -17.32
N LEU A 157 -42.00 -3.86 -17.33
CA LEU A 157 -42.59 -3.04 -16.26
C LEU A 157 -44.05 -3.42 -15.84
N LYS A 158 -44.75 -4.27 -16.60
CA LYS A 158 -46.17 -4.59 -16.38
C LYS A 158 -46.42 -5.86 -15.55
N ASP A 159 -45.41 -6.70 -15.31
CA ASP A 159 -45.60 -7.98 -14.58
C ASP A 159 -45.15 -7.86 -13.11
N ILE A 160 -46.05 -8.23 -12.19
CA ILE A 160 -45.89 -8.14 -10.72
C ILE A 160 -44.85 -9.16 -10.17
N ASN A 161 -44.55 -10.22 -10.93
CA ASN A 161 -43.63 -11.27 -10.48
C ASN A 161 -42.16 -10.91 -10.77
N PHE A 162 -41.46 -10.45 -9.72
CA PHE A 162 -40.03 -10.13 -9.74
C PHE A 162 -39.16 -11.25 -10.35
N VAL A 163 -39.45 -12.51 -10.05
CA VAL A 163 -38.73 -13.69 -10.59
C VAL A 163 -38.85 -13.80 -12.11
N LYS A 164 -40.01 -13.49 -12.68
CA LYS A 164 -40.27 -13.55 -14.14
C LYS A 164 -39.52 -12.46 -14.89
N ASN A 165 -39.30 -11.32 -14.24
CA ASN A 165 -38.64 -10.15 -14.82
C ASN A 165 -37.11 -10.29 -14.95
N TYR A 166 -36.48 -11.16 -14.16
CA TYR A 166 -35.03 -11.37 -14.15
C TYR A 166 -34.60 -12.81 -14.51
N TYR A 167 -35.45 -13.54 -15.26
CA TYR A 167 -35.18 -14.93 -15.62
C TYR A 167 -33.88 -15.10 -16.43
N TRP A 168 -33.50 -14.13 -17.25
CA TRP A 168 -32.26 -14.16 -18.03
C TRP A 168 -31.01 -14.15 -17.14
N HIS A 169 -31.04 -13.41 -16.03
CA HIS A 169 -29.95 -13.45 -15.05
C HIS A 169 -29.87 -14.82 -14.39
N GLY A 170 -31.01 -15.42 -14.06
CA GLY A 170 -31.09 -16.79 -13.55
C GLY A 170 -30.54 -17.82 -14.54
N PHE A 171 -30.85 -17.68 -15.83
CA PHE A 171 -30.33 -18.54 -16.89
C PHE A 171 -28.80 -18.47 -17.02
N VAL A 172 -28.23 -17.27 -16.96
CA VAL A 172 -26.76 -17.10 -16.94
C VAL A 172 -26.14 -17.75 -15.70
N VAL A 173 -26.76 -17.61 -14.52
CA VAL A 173 -26.31 -18.29 -13.29
C VAL A 173 -26.28 -19.81 -13.49
N VAL A 174 -27.33 -20.40 -14.05
CA VAL A 174 -27.39 -21.84 -14.32
C VAL A 174 -26.27 -22.27 -15.28
N ILE A 175 -26.02 -21.53 -16.35
CA ILE A 175 -24.92 -21.82 -17.29
C ILE A 175 -23.57 -21.77 -16.59
N LEU A 176 -23.29 -20.73 -15.80
CA LEU A 176 -22.02 -20.57 -15.09
C LEU A 176 -21.82 -21.69 -14.07
N LEU A 177 -22.87 -22.09 -13.34
CA LEU A 177 -22.80 -23.20 -12.39
C LEU A 177 -22.61 -24.55 -13.08
N ALA A 178 -23.28 -24.77 -14.22
CA ALA A 178 -23.11 -25.99 -15.02
C ALA A 178 -21.69 -26.09 -15.59
N LEU A 179 -21.14 -24.98 -16.11
CA LEU A 179 -19.75 -24.90 -16.56
C LEU A 179 -18.77 -25.18 -15.42
N TYR A 180 -18.94 -24.52 -14.27
CA TYR A 180 -18.11 -24.74 -13.09
C TYR A 180 -18.13 -26.20 -12.65
N SER A 181 -19.33 -26.79 -12.55
CA SER A 181 -19.51 -28.17 -12.06
C SER A 181 -18.97 -29.18 -13.08
N GLY A 182 -19.19 -28.95 -14.38
CA GLY A 182 -18.65 -29.77 -15.45
C GLY A 182 -17.12 -29.78 -15.47
N LEU A 183 -16.48 -28.62 -15.26
CA LEU A 183 -15.02 -28.52 -15.17
C LEU A 183 -14.49 -29.12 -13.87
N LEU A 184 -15.15 -28.85 -12.73
CA LEU A 184 -14.70 -29.32 -11.43
C LEU A 184 -14.73 -30.86 -11.35
N TYR A 185 -15.85 -31.47 -11.73
CA TYR A 185 -16.08 -32.90 -11.59
C TYR A 185 -15.68 -33.71 -12.83
N GLY A 186 -15.72 -33.12 -14.03
CA GLY A 186 -15.56 -33.84 -15.28
C GLY A 186 -14.11 -33.99 -15.76
N LEU A 187 -13.20 -33.09 -15.40
CA LEU A 187 -11.81 -33.13 -15.87
C LEU A 187 -10.99 -34.23 -15.19
N TYR A 188 -10.12 -34.88 -15.97
CA TYR A 188 -9.14 -35.84 -15.48
C TYR A 188 -7.87 -35.13 -15.02
N VAL A 189 -7.42 -35.46 -13.81
CA VAL A 189 -6.22 -34.88 -13.20
C VAL A 189 -5.10 -35.92 -13.24
N PRO A 190 -4.09 -35.75 -14.09
CA PRO A 190 -2.94 -36.64 -14.13
C PRO A 190 -2.01 -36.42 -12.93
N ASP A 191 -1.08 -37.35 -12.74
CA ASP A 191 0.02 -37.22 -11.79
C ASP A 191 0.92 -36.04 -12.19
N TRP A 192 1.50 -35.37 -11.20
CA TRP A 192 2.27 -34.15 -11.45
C TRP A 192 3.42 -33.98 -10.45
N GLN A 193 4.42 -33.19 -10.84
CA GLN A 193 5.66 -32.99 -10.08
C GLN A 193 5.98 -31.51 -9.91
N PHE A 194 6.70 -31.16 -8.83
CA PHE A 194 7.17 -29.80 -8.58
C PHE A 194 8.47 -29.77 -7.77
N ASP A 195 9.27 -28.71 -7.94
CA ASP A 195 10.54 -28.47 -7.24
C ASP A 195 10.39 -27.31 -6.24
N VAL A 196 10.91 -27.50 -5.02
CA VAL A 196 10.88 -26.52 -3.92
C VAL A 196 12.18 -25.69 -3.85
N SER A 197 13.23 -26.03 -4.57
CA SER A 197 14.61 -25.56 -4.34
C SER A 197 14.93 -24.22 -4.98
N ALA A 198 14.11 -23.76 -5.92
CA ALA A 198 14.11 -22.38 -6.36
C ALA A 198 13.65 -21.41 -5.24
N SER A 199 13.11 -21.89 -4.11
CA SER A 199 12.27 -21.07 -3.23
C SER A 199 12.97 -20.17 -2.22
N THR A 200 14.26 -20.35 -1.93
CA THR A 200 14.85 -19.73 -0.71
C THR A 200 16.23 -19.08 -0.84
N SER A 201 16.89 -19.04 -2.00
CA SER A 201 18.16 -18.30 -2.10
C SER A 201 18.45 -17.72 -3.48
N SER A 202 19.07 -16.54 -3.51
CA SER A 202 19.58 -15.82 -4.68
C SER A 202 21.00 -16.27 -5.10
N LEU A 203 21.40 -17.47 -4.72
CA LEU A 203 22.66 -18.12 -5.13
C LEU A 203 22.31 -19.42 -5.87
N PRO A 204 23.06 -19.80 -6.92
CA PRO A 204 22.83 -21.06 -7.61
C PRO A 204 23.19 -22.22 -6.66
N PRO A 205 22.34 -23.25 -6.54
CA PRO A 205 22.59 -24.32 -5.60
C PRO A 205 23.69 -25.25 -6.13
N ILE A 206 24.74 -25.42 -5.33
CA ILE A 206 25.65 -26.56 -5.42
C ILE A 206 24.96 -27.71 -4.67
N GLY A 207 23.97 -28.36 -5.31
CA GLY A 207 23.21 -29.45 -4.72
C GLY A 207 21.79 -29.52 -5.28
N GLY A 208 21.42 -30.67 -5.87
CA GLY A 208 20.17 -30.88 -6.61
C GLY A 208 18.91 -30.63 -5.77
N GLY A 209 17.86 -30.13 -6.42
CA GLY A 209 16.61 -29.81 -5.76
C GLY A 209 15.73 -31.01 -5.44
N ASP A 210 14.98 -30.94 -4.34
CA ASP A 210 14.04 -31.98 -3.94
C ASP A 210 12.78 -31.92 -4.83
N ILE A 211 12.68 -32.87 -5.77
CA ILE A 211 11.53 -33.03 -6.67
C ILE A 211 10.46 -33.86 -5.97
N TYR A 212 9.30 -33.25 -5.73
CA TYR A 212 8.14 -33.92 -5.14
C TYR A 212 7.19 -34.42 -6.24
N THR A 213 6.74 -35.67 -6.11
CA THR A 213 5.72 -36.26 -7.00
C THR A 213 4.41 -36.43 -6.27
N VAL A 214 3.30 -36.08 -6.92
CA VAL A 214 1.94 -36.21 -6.41
C VAL A 214 1.15 -37.12 -7.35
N ASN A 215 0.73 -38.27 -6.82
CA ASN A 215 -0.04 -39.26 -7.56
C ASN A 215 -1.53 -38.98 -7.37
N CYS A 216 -2.22 -38.73 -8.48
CA CYS A 216 -3.63 -38.38 -8.54
C CYS A 216 -4.40 -39.38 -9.40
N SER A 217 -4.19 -39.34 -10.72
CA SER A 217 -4.85 -40.21 -11.70
C SER A 217 -6.37 -40.40 -11.50
N VAL A 218 -7.08 -39.32 -11.17
CA VAL A 218 -8.51 -39.33 -10.77
C VAL A 218 -9.35 -38.28 -11.49
N ARG A 219 -10.69 -38.46 -11.46
CA ARG A 219 -11.69 -37.45 -11.85
C ARG A 219 -12.54 -37.08 -10.64
N GLY A 220 -12.92 -35.81 -10.55
CA GLY A 220 -13.87 -35.32 -9.54
C GLY A 220 -13.39 -35.36 -8.10
N ASP A 221 -12.08 -35.49 -7.87
CA ASP A 221 -11.52 -35.34 -6.53
C ASP A 221 -11.62 -33.88 -6.05
N LEU A 222 -12.05 -33.70 -4.80
CA LEU A 222 -12.16 -32.39 -4.14
C LEU A 222 -11.08 -32.21 -3.05
N GLY A 223 -10.10 -33.11 -3.01
CA GLY A 223 -8.94 -33.03 -2.13
C GLY A 223 -7.98 -31.91 -2.54
N PRO A 224 -7.09 -31.48 -1.63
CA PRO A 224 -6.15 -30.37 -1.90
C PRO A 224 -5.14 -30.65 -3.01
N ALA A 225 -4.79 -31.92 -3.24
CA ALA A 225 -3.72 -32.33 -4.14
C ALA A 225 -4.17 -32.55 -5.59
N CYS A 226 -5.35 -33.16 -5.76
CA CYS A 226 -5.78 -33.80 -7.01
C CYS A 226 -7.08 -33.24 -7.59
N ASN A 227 -7.50 -32.06 -7.13
CA ASN A 227 -8.63 -31.35 -7.69
C ASN A 227 -8.29 -30.68 -9.03
N SER A 228 -9.30 -30.61 -9.90
CA SER A 228 -9.19 -30.01 -11.23
C SER A 228 -9.02 -28.49 -11.20
N ALA A 229 -9.48 -27.80 -10.16
CA ALA A 229 -9.30 -26.35 -10.01
C ALA A 229 -7.81 -25.99 -9.93
N GLY A 230 -7.06 -26.65 -9.04
CA GLY A 230 -5.62 -26.51 -8.91
C GLY A 230 -4.88 -26.96 -10.17
N MET A 231 -5.37 -28.00 -10.86
CA MET A 231 -4.82 -28.40 -12.16
C MET A 231 -4.92 -27.28 -13.20
N ILE A 232 -6.10 -26.66 -13.36
CA ILE A 232 -6.32 -25.55 -14.30
C ILE A 232 -5.38 -24.39 -13.97
N ASP A 233 -5.27 -24.02 -12.70
CA ASP A 233 -4.41 -22.92 -12.28
C ASP A 233 -2.93 -23.23 -12.55
N ARG A 234 -2.47 -24.48 -12.34
CA ARG A 234 -1.10 -24.91 -12.67
C ARG A 234 -0.80 -24.80 -14.16
N TYR A 235 -1.73 -25.18 -15.03
CA TYR A 235 -1.53 -25.12 -16.49
C TYR A 235 -1.61 -23.70 -17.05
N ILE A 236 -2.56 -22.89 -16.58
CA ILE A 236 -2.80 -21.56 -17.15
C ILE A 236 -1.93 -20.49 -16.49
N LEU A 237 -1.83 -20.48 -15.16
CA LEU A 237 -1.07 -19.48 -14.43
C LEU A 237 0.40 -19.88 -14.28
N GLY A 238 0.71 -21.18 -14.23
CA GLY A 238 2.04 -21.70 -13.98
C GLY A 238 2.36 -21.85 -12.48
N LEU A 239 3.15 -22.87 -12.13
CA LEU A 239 3.49 -23.21 -10.74
C LEU A 239 4.18 -22.07 -9.97
N GLY A 240 5.01 -21.27 -10.63
CA GLY A 240 5.72 -20.13 -10.02
C GLY A 240 4.80 -19.02 -9.50
N HIS A 241 3.60 -18.91 -10.08
CA HIS A 241 2.64 -17.83 -9.85
C HIS A 241 1.53 -18.20 -8.85
N LEU A 242 1.50 -19.44 -8.37
CA LEU A 242 0.51 -19.91 -7.40
C LEU A 242 0.86 -19.48 -5.98
N TYR A 243 -0.16 -19.40 -5.13
CA TYR A 243 0.03 -19.02 -3.74
C TYR A 243 0.83 -20.09 -2.97
N ARG A 244 1.95 -19.65 -2.38
CA ARG A 244 2.95 -20.53 -1.76
C ARG A 244 2.67 -20.91 -0.32
N LYS A 245 1.62 -20.40 0.33
CA LYS A 245 1.27 -20.71 1.73
C LYS A 245 -0.22 -21.05 1.86
N PRO A 246 -0.73 -22.07 1.15
CA PRO A 246 -2.14 -22.42 1.22
C PRO A 246 -2.55 -22.89 2.62
N VAL A 247 -3.80 -22.61 2.98
CA VAL A 247 -4.35 -22.85 4.33
C VAL A 247 -4.43 -24.34 4.67
N TYR A 248 -4.56 -25.23 3.68
CA TYR A 248 -4.61 -26.67 3.90
C TYR A 248 -3.32 -27.23 4.51
N ARG A 249 -2.22 -26.47 4.57
CA ARG A 249 -1.02 -26.89 5.31
C ARG A 249 -1.26 -27.02 6.81
N ASN A 250 -2.33 -26.39 7.32
CA ASN A 250 -2.77 -26.52 8.71
C ASN A 250 -3.63 -27.77 8.93
N LEU A 251 -3.84 -28.60 7.91
CA LEU A 251 -4.44 -29.92 8.07
C LEU A 251 -3.56 -30.80 8.97
N ARG A 252 -4.18 -31.69 9.74
CA ARG A 252 -3.49 -32.54 10.72
C ARG A 252 -2.47 -33.47 10.03
N GLU A 253 -2.79 -33.86 8.80
CA GLU A 253 -2.01 -34.69 7.90
C GLU A 253 -0.65 -34.05 7.53
N CYS A 254 -0.56 -32.72 7.54
CA CYS A 254 0.66 -31.98 7.20
C CYS A 254 1.55 -31.65 8.42
N ASN A 255 1.19 -32.12 9.63
CA ASN A 255 1.96 -32.04 10.89
C ASN A 255 2.90 -30.81 11.00
N MET A 256 2.30 -29.62 11.05
CA MET A 256 3.01 -28.34 11.15
C MET A 256 3.57 -28.12 12.55
N SER A 257 4.89 -27.89 12.67
CA SER A 257 5.54 -27.42 13.90
C SER A 257 6.27 -26.10 13.66
N LYS A 258 6.01 -25.08 14.49
CA LYS A 258 6.61 -23.72 14.37
C LYS A 258 6.50 -23.09 12.96
N GLY A 259 5.46 -23.40 12.19
CA GLY A 259 5.20 -22.80 10.87
C GLY A 259 5.95 -23.43 9.69
N GLN A 260 6.61 -24.57 9.89
CA GLN A 260 7.21 -25.39 8.84
C GLN A 260 6.52 -26.75 8.75
N VAL A 261 6.33 -27.22 7.51
CA VAL A 261 5.83 -28.57 7.20
C VAL A 261 6.97 -29.56 7.41
N SER A 262 6.72 -30.67 8.08
CA SER A 262 7.71 -31.73 8.30
C SER A 262 8.06 -32.44 7.00
N ASP A 263 9.34 -32.78 6.78
CA ASP A 263 9.78 -33.55 5.60
C ASP A 263 9.17 -34.95 5.51
N ARG A 264 8.57 -35.45 6.61
CA ARG A 264 7.83 -36.72 6.65
C ARG A 264 6.37 -36.61 6.21
N SER A 265 5.88 -35.40 5.95
CA SER A 265 4.50 -35.17 5.52
C SER A 265 4.30 -35.54 4.05
N PRO A 266 3.05 -35.81 3.62
CA PRO A 266 2.75 -36.10 2.22
C PRO A 266 3.28 -35.01 1.28
N SER A 267 3.78 -35.40 0.11
CA SER A 267 4.39 -34.49 -0.88
C SER A 267 3.50 -33.29 -1.23
N TRP A 268 2.19 -33.50 -1.34
CA TRP A 268 1.22 -32.44 -1.63
C TRP A 268 1.09 -31.37 -0.53
N CYS A 269 1.54 -31.61 0.71
CA CYS A 269 1.57 -30.59 1.77
C CYS A 269 2.52 -29.43 1.41
N HIS A 270 3.57 -29.70 0.62
CA HIS A 270 4.52 -28.70 0.15
C HIS A 270 4.03 -27.96 -1.11
N ALA A 271 3.00 -28.49 -1.80
CA ALA A 271 2.49 -27.92 -3.04
C ALA A 271 1.99 -26.47 -2.85
N PRO A 272 2.16 -25.61 -3.88
CA PRO A 272 1.46 -24.33 -3.95
C PRO A 272 0.03 -24.53 -4.48
N PHE A 273 -0.89 -23.67 -4.04
CA PHE A 273 -2.30 -23.74 -4.46
C PHE A 273 -2.95 -22.37 -4.32
N ASP A 274 -3.67 -21.92 -5.34
CA ASP A 274 -4.35 -20.61 -5.32
C ASP A 274 -5.85 -20.74 -5.01
N PRO A 275 -6.33 -20.33 -3.82
CA PRO A 275 -7.76 -20.35 -3.50
C PRO A 275 -8.55 -19.28 -4.29
N GLU A 276 -7.85 -18.28 -4.84
CA GLU A 276 -8.46 -17.23 -5.64
C GLU A 276 -8.33 -17.48 -7.16
N GLY A 277 -8.10 -18.75 -7.54
CA GLY A 277 -7.92 -19.27 -8.89
C GLY A 277 -9.02 -18.99 -9.93
N ILE A 278 -8.77 -19.47 -11.16
CA ILE A 278 -9.58 -19.20 -12.36
C ILE A 278 -10.97 -19.83 -12.22
N LEU A 279 -11.03 -21.12 -11.88
CA LEU A 279 -12.29 -21.87 -11.82
C LEU A 279 -13.22 -21.31 -10.73
N SER A 280 -12.69 -21.04 -9.54
CA SER A 280 -13.44 -20.46 -8.42
C SER A 280 -13.84 -18.99 -8.65
N SER A 281 -13.27 -18.31 -9.65
CA SER A 281 -13.74 -16.97 -10.06
C SER A 281 -15.09 -17.00 -10.79
N ILE A 282 -15.50 -18.16 -11.35
CA ILE A 282 -16.81 -18.33 -11.99
C ILE A 282 -17.93 -18.27 -10.94
N THR A 283 -17.79 -19.01 -9.84
CA THR A 283 -18.77 -19.01 -8.75
C THR A 283 -18.74 -17.69 -7.97
N ALA A 284 -17.59 -17.01 -7.90
CA ALA A 284 -17.51 -15.63 -7.40
C ALA A 284 -18.34 -14.65 -8.25
N ALA A 285 -18.34 -14.79 -9.58
CA ALA A 285 -19.19 -13.98 -10.45
C ALA A 285 -20.68 -14.24 -10.20
N VAL A 286 -21.06 -15.50 -9.91
CA VAL A 286 -22.43 -15.83 -9.50
C VAL A 286 -22.81 -15.14 -8.19
N SER A 287 -21.94 -15.11 -7.17
CA SER A 287 -22.19 -14.33 -5.93
C SER A 287 -22.42 -12.84 -6.21
N CYS A 288 -21.70 -12.23 -7.16
CA CYS A 288 -21.97 -10.86 -7.60
C CYS A 288 -23.34 -10.72 -8.27
N ILE A 289 -23.76 -11.68 -9.11
CA ILE A 289 -25.10 -11.66 -9.74
C ILE A 289 -26.21 -11.84 -8.70
N ILE A 290 -25.99 -12.66 -7.65
CA ILE A 290 -26.93 -12.78 -6.53
C ILE A 290 -27.08 -11.43 -5.81
N GLY A 291 -25.97 -10.73 -5.54
CA GLY A 291 -26.01 -9.37 -4.98
C GLY A 291 -26.72 -8.35 -5.90
N LEU A 292 -26.59 -8.51 -7.22
CA LEU A 292 -27.30 -7.67 -8.20
C LEU A 292 -28.83 -7.78 -8.02
N GLN A 293 -29.36 -8.97 -7.74
CA GLN A 293 -30.80 -9.16 -7.48
C GLN A 293 -31.27 -8.34 -6.28
N TYR A 294 -30.47 -8.27 -5.21
CA TYR A 294 -30.79 -7.41 -4.06
C TYR A 294 -30.85 -5.93 -4.43
N GLY A 295 -29.91 -5.49 -5.28
CA GLY A 295 -29.89 -4.14 -5.80
C GLY A 295 -31.09 -3.82 -6.70
N HIS A 296 -31.62 -4.79 -7.46
CA HIS A 296 -32.85 -4.60 -8.25
C HIS A 296 -34.07 -4.41 -7.35
N VAL A 297 -34.24 -5.24 -6.32
CA VAL A 297 -35.31 -5.06 -5.31
C VAL A 297 -35.22 -3.66 -4.69
N LEU A 298 -34.01 -3.22 -4.35
CA LEU A 298 -33.74 -1.88 -3.79
C LEU A 298 -34.07 -0.74 -4.77
N ALA A 299 -33.79 -0.95 -6.06
CA ALA A 299 -33.98 0.05 -7.10
C ALA A 299 -35.44 0.20 -7.54
N HIS A 300 -36.24 -0.87 -7.50
CA HIS A 300 -37.58 -0.93 -8.07
C HIS A 300 -38.70 -0.85 -7.03
N LEU A 301 -38.59 -1.52 -5.90
CA LEU A 301 -39.62 -1.47 -4.85
C LEU A 301 -39.37 -0.24 -3.98
N GLN A 302 -40.41 0.53 -3.66
CA GLN A 302 -40.28 1.69 -2.76
C GLN A 302 -40.55 1.35 -1.29
N ASP A 303 -41.43 0.38 -1.02
CA ASP A 303 -41.79 0.03 0.34
C ASP A 303 -40.72 -0.80 1.05
N HIS A 304 -40.47 -0.47 2.33
CA HIS A 304 -39.47 -1.16 3.15
C HIS A 304 -39.89 -2.59 3.50
N LYS A 305 -41.19 -2.85 3.74
CA LYS A 305 -41.65 -4.19 4.12
C LYS A 305 -41.56 -5.15 2.93
N GLU A 306 -41.96 -4.71 1.74
CA GLU A 306 -41.82 -5.51 0.53
C GLU A 306 -40.36 -5.85 0.20
N ARG A 307 -39.43 -4.89 0.36
CA ARG A 307 -37.98 -5.14 0.20
C ARG A 307 -37.50 -6.24 1.14
N LEU A 308 -37.80 -6.09 2.44
CA LEU A 308 -37.40 -7.04 3.48
C LEU A 308 -37.98 -8.43 3.22
N TYR A 309 -39.26 -8.53 2.84
CA TYR A 309 -39.90 -9.81 2.56
C TYR A 309 -39.23 -10.54 1.38
N ASN A 310 -39.04 -9.87 0.24
CA ASN A 310 -38.39 -10.47 -0.93
C ASN A 310 -36.95 -10.91 -0.64
N TRP A 311 -36.16 -10.08 0.06
CA TRP A 311 -34.80 -10.44 0.46
C TRP A 311 -34.77 -11.60 1.45
N MET A 312 -35.68 -11.64 2.42
CA MET A 312 -35.75 -12.72 3.40
C MET A 312 -36.11 -14.04 2.75
N CYS A 313 -37.16 -14.08 1.92
CA CYS A 313 -37.54 -15.26 1.16
C CYS A 313 -36.37 -15.78 0.31
N PHE A 314 -35.72 -14.88 -0.44
CA PHE A 314 -34.59 -15.27 -1.29
C PHE A 314 -33.37 -15.75 -0.49
N SER A 315 -33.00 -15.08 0.61
CA SER A 315 -31.94 -15.54 1.52
C SER A 315 -32.20 -16.93 2.09
N LEU A 316 -33.42 -17.16 2.59
CA LEU A 316 -33.79 -18.44 3.20
C LEU A 316 -33.82 -19.57 2.17
N SER A 317 -34.26 -19.31 0.93
CA SER A 317 -34.20 -20.29 -0.14
C SER A 317 -32.77 -20.66 -0.52
N LEU A 318 -31.85 -19.69 -0.60
CA LEU A 318 -30.43 -19.95 -0.85
C LEU A 318 -29.79 -20.73 0.30
N LEU A 319 -30.13 -20.38 1.55
CA LEU A 319 -29.64 -21.09 2.74
C LEU A 319 -30.11 -22.55 2.74
N ALA A 320 -31.40 -22.80 2.51
CA ALA A 320 -31.97 -24.13 2.47
C ALA A 320 -31.36 -24.99 1.35
N LEU A 321 -31.23 -24.43 0.14
CA LEU A 321 -30.61 -25.14 -0.99
C LEU A 321 -29.12 -25.43 -0.73
N GLY A 322 -28.40 -24.45 -0.19
CA GLY A 322 -26.99 -24.62 0.14
C GLY A 322 -26.75 -25.70 1.19
N LEU A 323 -27.56 -25.71 2.26
CA LEU A 323 -27.52 -26.74 3.30
C LEU A 323 -27.90 -28.11 2.75
N PHE A 324 -28.92 -28.19 1.89
CA PHE A 324 -29.29 -29.42 1.20
C PHE A 324 -28.10 -29.98 0.41
N LEU A 325 -27.42 -29.15 -0.40
CA LEU A 325 -26.24 -29.59 -1.18
C LEU A 325 -25.09 -30.04 -0.29
N ALA A 326 -24.88 -29.37 0.85
CA ALA A 326 -23.88 -29.78 1.83
C ALA A 326 -24.18 -31.15 2.44
N LEU A 327 -25.46 -31.44 2.72
CA LEU A 327 -25.92 -32.73 3.24
C LEU A 327 -25.88 -33.84 2.18
N THR A 328 -26.14 -33.53 0.91
CA THR A 328 -26.09 -34.51 -0.19
C THR A 328 -24.67 -34.82 -0.68
N GLY A 329 -23.63 -34.24 -0.05
CA GLY A 329 -22.23 -34.62 -0.29
C GLY A 329 -21.38 -33.61 -1.05
N ILE A 330 -21.87 -32.39 -1.35
CA ILE A 330 -21.01 -31.31 -1.88
C ILE A 330 -20.40 -30.54 -0.70
N PRO A 331 -19.11 -30.75 -0.36
CA PRO A 331 -18.52 -30.15 0.82
C PRO A 331 -18.53 -28.62 0.74
N ILE A 332 -18.73 -27.96 1.88
CA ILE A 332 -18.57 -26.52 2.02
C ILE A 332 -17.06 -26.26 2.01
N ASN A 333 -16.54 -25.77 0.88
CA ASN A 333 -15.12 -25.56 0.69
C ASN A 333 -14.85 -24.19 0.04
N LYS A 334 -14.13 -23.34 0.78
CA LYS A 334 -13.78 -21.97 0.39
C LYS A 334 -12.71 -21.94 -0.70
N ALA A 335 -11.72 -22.83 -0.63
CA ALA A 335 -10.59 -22.87 -1.55
C ALA A 335 -11.03 -23.22 -2.98
N LEU A 336 -11.97 -24.15 -3.12
CA LEU A 336 -12.61 -24.49 -4.39
C LEU A 336 -13.79 -23.55 -4.72
N TYR A 337 -14.29 -22.80 -3.74
CA TYR A 337 -15.50 -21.99 -3.84
C TYR A 337 -16.69 -22.82 -4.37
N THR A 338 -16.96 -23.94 -3.68
CA THR A 338 -18.00 -24.90 -4.06
C THR A 338 -19.39 -24.27 -4.11
N VAL A 339 -20.30 -24.89 -4.86
CA VAL A 339 -21.68 -24.40 -5.01
C VAL A 339 -22.39 -24.31 -3.65
N SER A 340 -22.21 -25.30 -2.77
CA SER A 340 -22.76 -25.27 -1.41
C SER A 340 -22.19 -24.08 -0.60
N TYR A 341 -20.87 -23.88 -0.61
CA TYR A 341 -20.23 -22.74 0.04
C TYR A 341 -20.72 -21.39 -0.51
N MET A 342 -20.79 -21.22 -1.83
CA MET A 342 -21.29 -20.01 -2.48
C MET A 342 -22.72 -19.69 -2.05
N LEU A 343 -23.61 -20.68 -2.02
CA LEU A 343 -25.01 -20.47 -1.63
C LEU A 343 -25.15 -20.09 -0.15
N LEU A 344 -24.47 -20.81 0.75
CA LEU A 344 -24.49 -20.50 2.19
C LEU A 344 -23.95 -19.09 2.46
N THR A 345 -22.81 -18.74 1.86
CA THR A 345 -22.17 -17.43 2.08
C THR A 345 -22.96 -16.28 1.45
N SER A 346 -23.60 -16.51 0.30
CA SER A 346 -24.49 -15.52 -0.31
C SER A 346 -25.76 -15.33 0.53
N ALA A 347 -26.31 -16.38 1.13
CA ALA A 347 -27.41 -16.28 2.08
C ALA A 347 -27.01 -15.51 3.36
N ALA A 348 -25.84 -15.82 3.93
CA ALA A 348 -25.31 -15.09 5.08
C ALA A 348 -25.09 -13.59 4.76
N SER A 349 -24.61 -13.28 3.55
CA SER A 349 -24.47 -11.91 3.05
C SER A 349 -25.82 -11.20 2.98
N GLY A 350 -26.85 -11.86 2.44
CA GLY A 350 -28.21 -11.35 2.35
C GLY A 350 -28.83 -11.08 3.72
N LEU A 351 -28.77 -12.04 4.64
CA LEU A 351 -29.26 -11.90 6.02
C LEU A 351 -28.55 -10.77 6.77
N THR A 352 -27.23 -10.65 6.60
CA THR A 352 -26.44 -9.56 7.20
C THR A 352 -26.87 -8.20 6.64
N PHE A 353 -27.07 -8.10 5.32
CA PHE A 353 -27.55 -6.87 4.70
C PHE A 353 -28.96 -6.49 5.16
N ILE A 354 -29.87 -7.46 5.27
CA ILE A 354 -31.23 -7.25 5.81
C ILE A 354 -31.18 -6.66 7.22
N ALA A 355 -30.35 -7.23 8.11
CA ALA A 355 -30.19 -6.76 9.48
C ALA A 355 -29.65 -5.32 9.52
N LEU A 356 -28.61 -5.01 8.74
CA LEU A 356 -28.02 -3.68 8.67
C LEU A 356 -28.96 -2.65 8.03
N TYR A 357 -29.71 -3.03 6.99
CA TYR A 357 -30.71 -2.18 6.37
C TYR A 357 -31.83 -1.82 7.34
N TYR A 358 -32.33 -2.80 8.10
CA TYR A 358 -33.34 -2.58 9.11
C TYR A 358 -32.84 -1.68 10.26
N LEU A 359 -31.60 -1.86 10.71
CA LEU A 359 -31.01 -1.05 11.78
C LEU A 359 -30.76 0.41 11.34
N VAL A 360 -30.22 0.61 10.14
CA VAL A 360 -29.69 1.91 9.70
C VAL A 360 -30.71 2.72 8.92
N ASP A 361 -31.42 2.09 7.97
CA ASP A 361 -32.32 2.79 7.05
C ASP A 361 -33.79 2.73 7.50
N VAL A 362 -34.20 1.76 8.31
CA VAL A 362 -35.57 1.70 8.89
C VAL A 362 -35.61 2.34 10.28
N HIS A 363 -34.74 1.92 11.20
CA HIS A 363 -34.69 2.44 12.58
C HIS A 363 -33.90 3.75 12.73
N GLY A 364 -33.15 4.17 11.72
CA GLY A 364 -32.41 5.44 11.74
C GLY A 364 -31.23 5.51 12.71
N GLN A 365 -30.71 4.38 13.22
CA GLN A 365 -29.61 4.35 14.21
C GLN A 365 -28.23 4.60 13.59
N ARG A 366 -28.04 5.78 12.98
CA ARG A 366 -26.79 6.15 12.28
C ARG A 366 -25.61 6.44 13.20
N ARG A 367 -25.85 6.88 14.44
CA ARG A 367 -24.76 7.20 15.39
C ARG A 367 -23.94 5.97 15.78
N LEU A 368 -24.58 4.84 16.04
CA LEU A 368 -23.90 3.58 16.43
C LEU A 368 -23.06 3.01 15.28
N THR A 369 -23.51 3.21 14.04
CA THR A 369 -22.87 2.67 12.85
C THR A 369 -21.96 3.69 12.14
N ALA A 370 -21.78 4.89 12.69
CA ALA A 370 -21.04 5.99 12.05
C ALA A 370 -19.59 5.62 11.71
N VAL A 371 -18.91 4.86 12.57
CA VAL A 371 -17.54 4.38 12.32
C VAL A 371 -17.51 3.42 11.14
N LEU A 372 -18.44 2.45 11.11
CA LEU A 372 -18.55 1.50 10.00
C LEU A 372 -18.96 2.21 8.70
N GLU A 373 -19.87 3.18 8.76
CA GLU A 373 -20.24 3.99 7.59
C GLU A 373 -19.03 4.75 7.03
N TRP A 374 -18.21 5.36 7.90
CA TRP A 374 -16.99 6.05 7.52
C TRP A 374 -15.98 5.08 6.88
N MET A 375 -15.74 3.93 7.51
CA MET A 375 -14.85 2.90 6.96
C MET A 375 -15.33 2.43 5.58
N GLY A 376 -16.64 2.29 5.39
CA GLY A 376 -17.24 1.89 4.12
C GLY A 376 -17.15 2.93 3.01
N LYS A 377 -17.16 4.22 3.35
CA LYS A 377 -16.91 5.31 2.39
C LYS A 377 -15.47 5.34 1.90
N HIS A 378 -14.52 4.91 2.74
CA HIS A 378 -13.07 4.91 2.48
C HIS A 378 -12.46 3.51 2.29
N SER A 379 -13.29 2.51 1.98
CA SER A 379 -12.92 1.10 2.03
C SER A 379 -11.69 0.74 1.20
N LEU A 380 -11.56 1.29 -0.01
CA LEU A 380 -10.44 1.00 -0.91
C LEU A 380 -9.11 1.57 -0.38
N SER A 381 -9.15 2.79 0.18
CA SER A 381 -7.96 3.40 0.78
C SER A 381 -7.50 2.64 2.02
N ILE A 382 -8.44 2.22 2.86
CA ILE A 382 -8.15 1.40 4.05
C ILE A 382 -7.58 0.05 3.63
N PHE A 383 -8.17 -0.60 2.63
CA PHE A 383 -7.66 -1.86 2.08
C PHE A 383 -6.21 -1.71 1.59
N VAL A 384 -5.91 -0.69 0.79
CA VAL A 384 -4.54 -0.41 0.31
C VAL A 384 -3.57 -0.21 1.47
N LEU A 385 -3.91 0.59 2.48
CA LEU A 385 -3.03 0.90 3.61
C LEU A 385 -2.77 -0.30 4.52
N VAL A 386 -3.78 -1.16 4.71
CA VAL A 386 -3.67 -2.37 5.54
C VAL A 386 -2.91 -3.46 4.78
N SER A 387 -3.30 -3.77 3.54
CA SER A 387 -2.67 -4.82 2.74
C SER A 387 -1.21 -4.53 2.39
N SER A 388 -0.81 -3.26 2.31
CA SER A 388 0.60 -2.84 2.14
C SER A 388 1.40 -2.81 3.44
N ASN A 389 0.81 -3.19 4.58
CA ASN A 389 1.35 -3.06 5.93
C ASN A 389 1.75 -1.62 6.33
N MET A 390 1.45 -0.60 5.53
CA MET A 390 1.80 0.79 5.82
C MET A 390 1.13 1.29 7.10
N ALA A 391 -0.15 0.94 7.30
CA ALA A 391 -0.87 1.28 8.53
C ALA A 391 -0.25 0.63 9.77
N VAL A 392 0.15 -0.65 9.65
CA VAL A 392 0.81 -1.40 10.73
C VAL A 392 2.15 -0.78 11.07
N ILE A 393 2.98 -0.48 10.08
CA ILE A 393 4.29 0.15 10.26
C ILE A 393 4.14 1.50 10.94
N ALA A 394 3.16 2.32 10.51
CA ALA A 394 2.90 3.61 11.11
C ALA A 394 2.49 3.49 12.59
N ILE A 395 1.65 2.51 12.93
CA ILE A 395 1.20 2.27 14.32
C ILE A 395 2.32 1.66 15.17
N GLN A 396 3.09 0.71 14.65
CA GLN A 396 4.25 0.11 15.32
C GLN A 396 5.35 1.12 15.59
N GLY A 397 5.47 2.16 14.76
CA GLY A 397 6.41 3.27 14.97
C GLY A 397 6.20 3.98 16.31
N PHE A 398 5.01 3.91 16.90
CA PHE A 398 4.75 4.42 18.24
C PHE A 398 5.06 3.34 19.29
N TYR A 399 6.16 3.52 20.02
CA TYR A 399 6.58 2.63 21.09
C TYR A 399 6.99 3.39 22.35
N TRP A 400 6.84 2.74 23.50
CA TRP A 400 7.18 3.30 24.80
C TRP A 400 8.51 2.75 25.31
N SER A 401 9.51 3.62 25.42
CA SER A 401 10.88 3.32 25.88
C SER A 401 11.70 2.37 24.99
N LYS A 402 11.17 1.19 24.64
CA LYS A 402 11.81 0.17 23.79
C LYS A 402 10.93 -0.16 22.58
N PRO A 403 11.50 -0.43 21.39
CA PRO A 403 10.73 -0.78 20.18
C PRO A 403 9.82 -2.01 20.33
N GLU A 404 10.15 -2.89 21.29
CA GLU A 404 9.35 -4.04 21.68
C GLU A 404 8.03 -3.63 22.35
N ASN A 405 7.98 -2.49 23.04
CA ASN A 405 6.79 -1.95 23.70
C ASN A 405 6.01 -1.02 22.77
N ASN A 406 5.74 -1.47 21.55
CA ASN A 406 4.89 -0.74 20.61
C ASN A 406 3.40 -0.90 20.94
N ILE A 407 2.57 0.03 20.45
CA ILE A 407 1.12 0.02 20.69
C ILE A 407 0.50 -1.33 20.29
N ILE A 408 0.94 -1.91 19.18
CA ILE A 408 0.44 -3.22 18.72
C ILE A 408 0.80 -4.30 19.73
N ASN A 409 2.06 -4.38 20.15
CA ASN A 409 2.49 -5.38 21.12
C ASN A 409 1.80 -5.15 22.47
N TRP A 410 1.54 -3.91 22.87
CA TRP A 410 0.78 -3.59 24.06
C TRP A 410 -0.68 -4.03 23.96
N ILE A 411 -1.36 -3.76 22.83
CA ILE A 411 -2.73 -4.22 22.56
C ILE A 411 -2.77 -5.75 22.54
N VAL A 412 -1.89 -6.40 21.79
CA VAL A 412 -1.79 -7.86 21.69
C VAL A 412 -1.50 -8.47 23.06
N THR A 413 -0.55 -7.91 23.82
CA THR A 413 -0.19 -8.40 25.16
C THR A 413 -1.33 -8.20 26.15
N ARG A 414 -2.06 -7.06 26.13
CA ARG A 414 -3.22 -6.82 27.00
C ARG A 414 -4.42 -7.69 26.64
N PHE A 415 -4.72 -7.88 25.35
CA PHE A 415 -5.79 -8.77 24.90
C PHE A 415 -5.45 -10.24 25.14
N ALA A 416 -4.19 -10.65 24.94
CA ALA A 416 -3.72 -12.01 25.22
C ALA A 416 -3.67 -12.30 26.73
N LEU A 417 -3.15 -11.38 27.55
CA LEU A 417 -3.10 -11.50 29.02
C LEU A 417 -4.49 -11.49 29.66
N SER A 418 -5.48 -10.80 29.08
CA SER A 418 -6.84 -10.80 29.61
C SER A 418 -7.56 -12.15 29.44
N LEU A 419 -7.02 -13.08 28.65
CA LEU A 419 -7.69 -14.35 28.30
C LEU A 419 -6.83 -15.60 28.53
N THR A 420 -5.58 -15.47 28.95
CA THR A 420 -4.70 -16.61 29.25
C THR A 420 -4.09 -16.54 30.65
N MET A 421 -4.92 -16.79 31.67
CA MET A 421 -4.42 -17.49 32.86
C MET A 421 -4.26 -18.97 32.49
N SER A 422 -3.10 -19.35 31.98
CA SER A 422 -2.43 -20.67 32.14
C SER A 422 -1.46 -20.98 30.99
N LYS A 423 -0.22 -20.50 31.09
CA LYS A 423 1.00 -21.35 31.11
C LYS A 423 2.24 -20.45 31.12
N GLU A 424 3.07 -20.69 32.12
CA GLU A 424 4.33 -20.00 32.37
C GLU A 424 5.43 -20.30 31.34
N LEU A 425 6.27 -19.29 31.18
CA LEU A 425 7.73 -19.27 31.03
C LEU A 425 8.44 -20.45 30.36
N THR A 426 9.14 -20.11 29.28
CA THR A 426 10.55 -20.51 29.17
C THR A 426 11.32 -19.42 28.43
N GLU A 427 12.23 -18.77 29.16
CA GLU A 427 13.28 -17.93 28.62
C GLU A 427 14.24 -18.80 27.80
N GLU A 428 14.65 -18.33 26.62
CA GLU A 428 15.93 -18.73 26.03
C GLU A 428 16.73 -17.47 25.73
N GLY A 429 17.85 -17.34 26.45
CA GLY A 429 18.77 -16.23 26.37
C GLY A 429 19.49 -16.19 25.04
N GLN A 430 19.33 -15.09 24.31
CA GLN A 430 20.19 -14.75 23.20
C GLN A 430 21.33 -13.88 23.72
N GLN A 431 22.53 -14.46 23.75
CA GLN A 431 23.80 -13.79 24.07
C GLN A 431 23.91 -12.47 23.30
N ARG A 432 23.84 -11.34 24.01
CA ARG A 432 24.17 -10.01 23.47
C ARG A 432 25.66 -9.97 23.19
N LYS A 433 26.05 -9.96 21.92
CA LYS A 433 27.39 -9.51 21.52
C LYS A 433 27.46 -8.00 21.72
N ASP A 434 28.45 -7.54 22.48
CA ASP A 434 28.76 -6.13 22.61
C ASP A 434 29.08 -5.54 21.22
N TYR A 435 28.44 -4.41 20.93
CA TYR A 435 28.55 -3.72 19.65
C TYR A 435 29.83 -2.89 19.60
N PHE A 436 30.63 -3.07 18.55
CA PHE A 436 31.78 -2.24 18.23
C PHE A 436 31.44 -1.39 17.00
N ASP A 437 31.68 -0.07 17.08
CA ASP A 437 31.53 0.85 15.95
C ASP A 437 32.45 0.41 14.79
N PRO A 438 32.02 0.56 13.52
CA PRO A 438 32.88 0.29 12.37
C PRO A 438 34.13 1.19 12.41
N PRO A 439 35.27 0.71 11.87
CA PRO A 439 36.50 1.49 11.86
C PRO A 439 36.31 2.81 11.09
N PRO A 440 36.98 3.90 11.52
CA PRO A 440 36.87 5.20 10.87
C PRO A 440 37.37 5.10 9.43
N ALA A 441 36.68 5.79 8.50
CA ALA A 441 37.11 5.84 7.11
C ALA A 441 38.51 6.47 7.02
N PRO A 442 39.40 5.95 6.15
CA PRO A 442 40.67 6.59 5.85
C PRO A 442 40.44 8.02 5.34
N LEU A 443 41.27 8.96 5.80
CA LEU A 443 41.15 10.38 5.42
C LEU A 443 41.29 10.57 3.90
N ILE A 444 42.20 9.82 3.27
CA ILE A 444 42.44 9.81 1.84
C ILE A 444 42.43 8.35 1.39
N ASP A 445 41.50 8.00 0.50
CA ASP A 445 41.42 6.69 -0.15
C ASP A 445 41.38 6.85 -1.67
N LEU A 446 42.55 6.76 -2.29
CA LEU A 446 42.72 6.88 -3.74
C LEU A 446 42.23 5.64 -4.49
N ALA A 447 41.99 4.51 -3.79
CA ALA A 447 41.49 3.30 -4.43
C ALA A 447 40.05 3.47 -4.92
N GLU A 448 39.26 4.35 -4.27
CA GLU A 448 37.87 4.64 -4.65
C GLU A 448 37.72 5.13 -6.10
N ILE A 449 38.73 5.86 -6.62
CA ILE A 449 38.72 6.40 -8.00
C ILE A 449 38.73 5.29 -9.05
N LYS A 450 39.23 4.09 -8.70
CA LYS A 450 39.25 2.94 -9.61
C LYS A 450 37.90 2.21 -9.65
N LEU A 451 36.99 2.48 -8.71
CA LEU A 451 35.73 1.76 -8.59
C LEU A 451 34.63 2.40 -9.43
N TRP A 452 33.92 1.58 -10.21
CA TRP A 452 32.77 2.07 -10.99
C TRP A 452 31.58 2.48 -10.11
N SER A 453 31.43 1.87 -8.93
CA SER A 453 30.45 2.26 -7.90
C SER A 453 30.65 3.71 -7.42
N PHE A 454 31.89 4.20 -7.40
CA PHE A 454 32.19 5.58 -7.03
C PHE A 454 31.58 6.59 -8.01
N TYR A 455 31.79 6.40 -9.31
CA TYR A 455 31.20 7.26 -10.34
C TYR A 455 29.68 7.16 -10.38
N ARG A 456 29.10 5.97 -10.16
CA ARG A 456 27.65 5.81 -10.01
C ARG A 456 27.11 6.63 -8.84
N ALA A 457 27.82 6.68 -7.72
CA ALA A 457 27.44 7.49 -6.58
C ALA A 457 27.52 9.00 -6.88
N LEU A 458 28.55 9.45 -7.60
CA LEU A 458 28.66 10.84 -8.06
C LEU A 458 27.51 11.25 -9.00
N ILE A 459 27.18 10.39 -9.95
CA ILE A 459 26.03 10.60 -10.85
C ILE A 459 24.73 10.63 -10.04
N ALA A 460 24.58 9.76 -9.04
CA ALA A 460 23.39 9.74 -8.18
C ALA A 460 23.22 11.05 -7.40
N GLU A 461 24.28 11.58 -6.79
CA GLU A 461 24.27 12.87 -6.09
C GLU A 461 23.96 14.04 -7.05
N PHE A 462 24.53 14.03 -8.26
CA PHE A 462 24.23 15.02 -9.29
C PHE A 462 22.75 14.99 -9.70
N ILE A 463 22.22 13.83 -10.08
CA ILE A 463 20.83 13.67 -10.55
C ILE A 463 19.84 13.97 -9.42
N ALA A 464 20.11 13.49 -8.21
CA ALA A 464 19.25 13.77 -7.07
C ALA A 464 19.20 15.27 -6.77
N THR A 465 20.34 15.97 -6.78
CA THR A 465 20.36 17.41 -6.53
C THR A 465 19.70 18.20 -7.68
N LEU A 466 19.83 17.74 -8.93
CA LEU A 466 19.09 18.30 -10.07
C LEU A 466 17.58 18.20 -9.87
N LEU A 467 17.06 17.01 -9.56
CA LEU A 467 15.63 16.79 -9.35
C LEU A 467 15.12 17.56 -8.13
N PHE A 468 15.92 17.61 -7.06
CA PHE A 468 15.61 18.39 -5.87
C PHE A 468 15.36 19.86 -6.19
N LEU A 469 16.31 20.51 -6.89
CA LEU A 469 16.21 21.92 -7.24
C LEU A 469 15.14 22.19 -8.29
N TYR A 470 14.97 21.29 -9.27
CA TYR A 470 13.93 21.42 -10.28
C TYR A 470 12.54 21.46 -9.65
N VAL A 471 12.19 20.46 -8.83
CA VAL A 471 10.85 20.37 -8.23
C VAL A 471 10.61 21.53 -7.26
N THR A 472 11.55 21.77 -6.33
CA THR A 472 11.35 22.76 -5.28
C THR A 472 11.27 24.19 -5.80
N VAL A 473 12.16 24.58 -6.72
CA VAL A 473 12.13 25.93 -7.30
C VAL A 473 10.92 26.11 -8.21
N ALA A 474 10.52 25.09 -8.98
CA ALA A 474 9.28 25.16 -9.76
C ALA A 474 8.05 25.33 -8.85
N THR A 475 8.00 24.67 -7.69
CA THR A 475 6.92 24.88 -6.70
C THR A 475 6.93 26.31 -6.14
N VAL A 476 8.10 26.86 -5.81
CA VAL A 476 8.22 28.25 -5.32
C VAL A 476 7.73 29.25 -6.36
N ILE A 477 8.20 29.16 -7.60
CA ILE A 477 7.79 30.07 -8.67
C ILE A 477 6.30 29.85 -9.02
N GLY A 478 5.85 28.59 -9.06
CA GLY A 478 4.45 28.24 -9.31
C GLY A 478 3.50 28.79 -8.26
N HIS A 479 3.89 28.81 -6.98
CA HIS A 479 3.12 29.44 -5.91
C HIS A 479 3.11 30.97 -6.07
N LYS A 480 4.28 31.59 -6.26
CA LYS A 480 4.40 33.06 -6.37
C LYS A 480 3.73 33.62 -7.63
N LYS A 481 3.53 32.81 -8.67
CA LYS A 481 2.86 33.22 -9.92
C LYS A 481 1.33 33.37 -9.75
N GLN A 482 0.73 32.72 -8.75
CA GLN A 482 -0.72 32.77 -8.57
C GLN A 482 -1.20 34.18 -8.19
N THR A 483 -2.35 34.58 -8.72
CA THR A 483 -2.92 35.92 -8.52
C THR A 483 -3.91 36.00 -7.36
N GLY A 484 -4.61 34.90 -7.05
CA GLY A 484 -5.54 34.86 -5.92
C GLY A 484 -4.83 34.61 -4.58
N PRO A 485 -5.34 35.18 -3.47
CA PRO A 485 -4.70 35.11 -2.15
C PRO A 485 -4.54 33.69 -1.58
N CYS A 486 -5.26 32.70 -2.12
CA CYS A 486 -5.24 31.30 -1.67
C CYS A 486 -5.15 30.26 -2.81
N ASP A 487 -4.86 30.68 -4.04
CA ASP A 487 -4.94 29.79 -5.22
C ASP A 487 -3.73 28.86 -5.40
N GLY A 488 -2.67 29.07 -4.62
CA GLY A 488 -1.45 28.27 -4.66
C GLY A 488 -1.36 27.23 -3.55
N VAL A 489 -0.24 26.49 -3.55
CA VAL A 489 0.05 25.47 -2.52
C VAL A 489 0.38 26.06 -1.13
N GLY A 490 0.52 27.39 -1.03
CA GLY A 490 0.92 28.09 0.18
C GLY A 490 2.39 27.88 0.56
N LEU A 491 2.85 28.63 1.56
CA LEU A 491 4.18 28.43 2.16
C LEU A 491 4.35 27.03 2.77
N LEU A 492 3.24 26.45 3.27
CA LEU A 492 3.20 25.07 3.75
C LEU A 492 3.51 24.07 2.63
N GLY A 493 2.92 24.24 1.44
CA GLY A 493 3.20 23.40 0.28
C GLY A 493 4.65 23.54 -0.23
N ILE A 494 5.23 24.74 -0.12
CA ILE A 494 6.66 24.95 -0.40
C ILE A 494 7.51 24.14 0.60
N ALA A 495 7.24 24.25 1.90
CA ALA A 495 7.97 23.49 2.91
C ALA A 495 7.86 21.97 2.66
N TRP A 496 6.67 21.47 2.30
CA TRP A 496 6.45 20.09 1.90
C TRP A 496 7.25 19.68 0.68
N ALA A 497 7.37 20.55 -0.34
CA ALA A 497 8.18 20.24 -1.52
C ALA A 497 9.66 20.03 -1.14
N PHE A 498 10.22 20.87 -0.28
CA PHE A 498 11.61 20.72 0.16
C PHE A 498 11.82 19.46 1.03
N GLY A 499 11.01 19.26 2.06
CA GLY A 499 11.14 18.09 2.94
C GLY A 499 10.80 16.77 2.26
N GLY A 500 9.72 16.76 1.47
CA GLY A 500 9.27 15.59 0.73
C GLY A 500 10.25 15.15 -0.35
N MET A 501 10.86 16.08 -1.09
CA MET A 501 11.89 15.74 -2.06
C MET A 501 13.15 15.18 -1.41
N ILE A 502 13.58 15.70 -0.25
CA ILE A 502 14.69 15.11 0.50
C ILE A 502 14.33 13.69 0.96
N PHE A 503 13.14 13.47 1.51
CA PHE A 503 12.67 12.13 1.87
C PHE A 503 12.76 11.15 0.68
N VAL A 504 12.17 11.50 -0.47
CA VAL A 504 12.15 10.63 -1.66
C VAL A 504 13.56 10.38 -2.20
N LEU A 505 14.37 11.43 -2.34
CA LEU A 505 15.68 11.31 -2.97
C LEU A 505 16.70 10.61 -2.07
N VAL A 506 16.68 10.84 -0.76
CA VAL A 506 17.48 10.06 0.20
C VAL A 506 17.06 8.60 0.13
N TYR A 507 15.75 8.30 0.10
CA TYR A 507 15.27 6.92 -0.06
C TYR A 507 15.83 6.25 -1.32
N CYS A 508 15.80 6.95 -2.46
CA CYS A 508 16.31 6.43 -3.73
C CYS A 508 17.83 6.25 -3.76
N THR A 509 18.60 7.09 -3.07
CA THR A 509 20.07 7.16 -3.23
C THR A 509 20.86 6.66 -2.02
N ALA A 510 20.22 6.38 -0.87
CA ALA A 510 20.90 5.96 0.35
C ALA A 510 21.75 4.69 0.16
N GLY A 511 21.27 3.70 -0.60
CA GLY A 511 22.03 2.48 -0.90
C GLY A 511 23.11 2.64 -1.98
N ILE A 512 23.12 3.77 -2.70
CA ILE A 512 24.01 4.03 -3.84
C ILE A 512 25.12 5.00 -3.44
N SER A 513 24.76 6.21 -3.00
CA SER A 513 25.71 7.27 -2.63
C SER A 513 25.79 7.53 -1.13
N GLY A 514 24.82 7.05 -0.36
CA GLY A 514 24.57 7.50 1.03
C GLY A 514 23.49 8.57 1.14
N GLY A 515 23.06 9.16 0.01
CA GLY A 515 21.93 10.10 -0.05
C GLY A 515 22.20 11.40 0.69
N HIS A 516 23.26 12.13 0.33
CA HIS A 516 23.62 13.38 1.01
C HIS A 516 22.84 14.58 0.46
N ILE A 517 22.88 14.78 -0.86
CA ILE A 517 22.16 15.81 -1.63
C ILE A 517 22.44 17.24 -1.11
N ASN A 518 23.50 17.39 -0.31
CA ASN A 518 23.79 18.58 0.47
C ASN A 518 25.27 18.61 0.87
N PRO A 519 26.01 19.68 0.51
CA PRO A 519 27.39 19.86 0.93
C PRO A 519 27.59 19.87 2.44
N ALA A 520 26.68 20.45 3.22
CA ALA A 520 26.79 20.50 4.67
C ALA A 520 26.64 19.12 5.32
N VAL A 521 25.77 18.26 4.77
CA VAL A 521 25.64 16.86 5.21
C VAL A 521 26.91 16.07 4.88
N THR A 522 27.42 16.23 3.66
CA THR A 522 28.67 15.60 3.21
C THR A 522 29.85 16.02 4.09
N PHE A 523 29.94 17.32 4.39
CA PHE A 523 30.96 17.88 5.25
C PHE A 523 30.86 17.36 6.69
N GLY A 524 29.66 17.32 7.28
CA GLY A 524 29.44 16.74 8.61
C GLY A 524 29.91 15.28 8.69
N LEU A 525 29.50 14.45 7.73
CA LEU A 525 29.91 13.04 7.66
C LEU A 525 31.42 12.86 7.41
N PHE A 526 32.04 13.77 6.66
CA PHE A 526 33.50 13.82 6.49
C PHE A 526 34.21 14.12 7.83
N LEU A 527 33.78 15.16 8.55
CA LEU A 527 34.32 15.49 9.88
C LEU A 527 34.20 14.32 10.85
N ALA A 528 33.12 13.55 10.72
CA ALA A 528 32.87 12.35 11.49
C ALA A 528 33.67 11.11 11.06
N ARG A 529 34.58 11.22 10.08
CA ARG A 529 35.32 10.12 9.45
C ARG A 529 34.41 8.99 8.93
N LYS A 530 33.24 9.35 8.39
CA LYS A 530 32.34 8.41 7.68
C LYS A 530 32.45 8.51 6.16
N VAL A 531 33.16 9.53 5.65
CA VAL A 531 33.37 9.82 4.22
C VAL A 531 34.82 10.25 4.05
N SER A 532 35.51 9.78 3.01
CA SER A 532 36.89 10.20 2.69
C SER A 532 36.91 11.60 2.07
N LEU A 533 38.07 12.28 2.13
CA LEU A 533 38.22 13.64 1.60
C LEU A 533 37.89 13.72 0.10
N ILE A 534 38.38 12.76 -0.68
CA ILE A 534 38.19 12.73 -2.15
C ILE A 534 36.70 12.59 -2.48
N ARG A 535 36.01 11.66 -1.81
CA ARG A 535 34.56 11.49 -1.97
C ARG A 535 33.80 12.74 -1.56
N ALA A 536 34.16 13.35 -0.44
CA ALA A 536 33.50 14.56 0.05
C ALA A 536 33.60 15.72 -0.97
N VAL A 537 34.81 15.98 -1.49
CA VAL A 537 35.03 17.03 -2.49
C VAL A 537 34.23 16.77 -3.77
N LEU A 538 34.30 15.55 -4.31
CA LEU A 538 33.60 15.23 -5.57
C LEU A 538 32.07 15.19 -5.40
N TYR A 539 31.56 14.81 -4.22
CA TYR A 539 30.12 14.93 -3.91
C TYR A 539 29.69 16.40 -3.89
N ILE A 540 30.45 17.29 -3.23
CA ILE A 540 30.13 18.72 -3.17
C ILE A 540 30.08 19.33 -4.57
N VAL A 541 31.05 18.98 -5.44
CA VAL A 541 31.06 19.43 -6.84
C VAL A 541 29.84 18.88 -7.61
N ALA A 542 29.56 17.58 -7.51
CA ALA A 542 28.43 16.94 -8.18
C ALA A 542 27.08 17.56 -7.75
N GLN A 543 26.91 17.80 -6.44
CA GLN A 543 25.73 18.44 -5.89
C GLN A 543 25.57 19.88 -6.42
N CYS A 544 26.64 20.67 -6.45
CA CYS A 544 26.59 22.05 -6.98
C CYS A 544 26.21 22.08 -8.47
N LEU A 545 26.81 21.21 -9.30
CA LEU A 545 26.48 21.11 -10.72
C LEU A 545 25.05 20.62 -10.96
N GLY A 546 24.58 19.68 -10.14
CA GLY A 546 23.19 19.21 -10.16
C GLY A 546 22.23 20.35 -9.84
N ALA A 547 22.52 21.13 -8.78
CA ALA A 547 21.71 22.27 -8.39
C ALA A 547 21.60 23.34 -9.49
N ILE A 548 22.73 23.73 -10.09
CA ILE A 548 22.75 24.67 -11.23
C ILE A 548 21.88 24.15 -12.38
N SER A 549 22.02 22.87 -12.73
CA SER A 549 21.26 22.24 -13.81
C SER A 549 19.76 22.24 -13.52
N GLY A 550 19.36 21.88 -12.30
CA GLY A 550 17.96 21.83 -11.88
C GLY A 550 17.29 23.20 -11.92
N VAL A 551 17.95 24.24 -11.38
CA VAL A 551 17.42 25.61 -11.44
C VAL A 551 17.43 26.16 -12.87
N GLY A 552 18.44 25.82 -13.67
CA GLY A 552 18.54 26.17 -15.09
C GLY A 552 17.33 25.66 -15.88
N LEU A 553 16.90 24.43 -15.64
CA LEU A 553 15.69 23.85 -16.25
C LEU A 553 14.43 24.63 -15.88
N VAL A 554 14.27 25.04 -14.61
CA VAL A 554 13.12 25.86 -14.19
C VAL A 554 13.12 27.21 -14.91
N LYS A 555 14.27 27.90 -14.98
CA LYS A 555 14.39 29.15 -15.74
C LYS A 555 14.09 28.96 -17.22
N ALA A 556 14.47 27.83 -17.82
CA ALA A 556 14.16 27.52 -19.21
C ALA A 556 12.64 27.37 -19.44
N PHE A 557 11.92 26.71 -18.53
CA PHE A 557 10.47 26.48 -18.66
C PHE A 557 9.60 27.68 -18.30
N MET A 558 10.02 28.52 -17.36
CA MET A 558 9.22 29.65 -16.87
C MET A 558 10.05 30.92 -16.68
N LYS A 559 10.81 31.30 -17.72
CA LYS A 559 11.79 32.40 -17.70
C LYS A 559 11.27 33.71 -17.12
N HIS A 560 10.11 34.20 -17.60
CA HIS A 560 9.56 35.48 -17.15
C HIS A 560 9.13 35.43 -15.67
N PRO A 561 8.24 34.51 -15.23
CA PRO A 561 7.93 34.34 -13.80
C PRO A 561 9.16 34.10 -12.92
N TYR A 562 10.14 33.33 -13.40
CA TYR A 562 11.35 33.03 -12.65
C TYR A 562 12.15 34.31 -12.32
N ASN A 563 12.38 35.16 -13.32
CA ASN A 563 13.15 36.39 -13.15
C ASN A 563 12.42 37.41 -12.27
N SER A 564 11.10 37.57 -12.45
CA SER A 564 10.32 38.57 -11.71
C SER A 564 10.03 38.18 -10.26
N LEU A 565 10.04 36.89 -9.91
CA LEU A 565 9.62 36.38 -8.60
C LEU A 565 10.77 35.92 -7.69
N GLY A 566 12.00 36.35 -7.99
CA GLY A 566 13.18 36.13 -7.15
C GLY A 566 13.93 34.82 -7.40
N GLY A 567 13.61 34.07 -8.45
CA GLY A 567 14.38 32.91 -8.92
C GLY A 567 14.53 31.73 -7.95
N GLY A 568 13.78 31.71 -6.85
CA GLY A 568 13.97 30.75 -5.76
C GLY A 568 15.30 30.92 -5.00
N ALA A 569 15.95 32.07 -5.15
CA ALA A 569 17.23 32.37 -4.51
C ALA A 569 17.07 32.69 -3.01
N ASN A 570 18.07 32.29 -2.23
CA ASN A 570 18.16 32.67 -0.82
C ASN A 570 18.78 34.06 -0.69
N SER A 571 18.20 34.90 0.16
CA SER A 571 18.73 36.22 0.55
C SER A 571 18.13 36.62 1.88
N VAL A 572 18.68 37.63 2.55
CA VAL A 572 18.12 38.11 3.82
C VAL A 572 16.82 38.89 3.55
N SER A 573 15.72 38.45 4.15
CA SER A 573 14.43 39.14 4.08
C SER A 573 14.50 40.51 4.75
N SER A 574 13.70 41.47 4.25
CA SER A 574 13.57 42.79 4.86
C SER A 574 13.11 42.68 6.31
N GLY A 575 13.75 43.43 7.21
CA GLY A 575 13.45 43.41 8.65
C GLY A 575 14.33 42.48 9.48
N TYR A 576 15.20 41.68 8.85
CA TYR A 576 16.17 40.83 9.54
C TYR A 576 17.61 41.30 9.30
N SER A 577 18.47 41.17 10.33
CA SER A 577 19.90 41.43 10.21
C SER A 577 20.64 40.24 9.58
N LYS A 578 21.82 40.47 8.99
CA LYS A 578 22.69 39.38 8.50
C LYS A 578 23.09 38.42 9.61
N GLY A 579 23.28 38.91 10.85
CA GLY A 579 23.56 38.08 12.02
C GLY A 579 22.39 37.14 12.36
N THR A 580 21.15 37.64 12.27
CA THR A 580 19.94 36.82 12.47
C THR A 580 19.81 35.74 11.40
N ALA A 581 20.05 36.09 10.13
CA ALA A 581 20.05 35.13 9.04
C ALA A 581 21.11 34.03 9.23
N LEU A 582 22.34 34.42 9.60
CA LEU A 582 23.42 33.48 9.89
C LEU A 582 23.06 32.54 11.04
N GLY A 583 22.54 33.07 12.15
CA GLY A 583 22.10 32.25 13.29
C GLY A 583 20.98 31.27 12.93
N ALA A 584 20.01 31.71 12.13
CA ALA A 584 18.92 30.84 11.65
C ALA A 584 19.44 29.69 10.77
N GLU A 585 20.37 29.96 9.87
CA GLU A 585 20.99 28.94 9.00
C GLU A 585 21.87 27.96 9.81
N ILE A 586 22.63 28.44 10.81
CA ILE A 586 23.42 27.59 11.70
C ILE A 586 22.52 26.61 12.45
N ILE A 587 21.47 27.10 13.12
CA ILE A 587 20.57 26.27 13.92
C ILE A 587 19.77 25.32 13.02
N GLY A 588 19.28 25.81 11.88
CA GLY A 588 18.55 25.00 10.90
C GLY A 588 19.40 23.84 10.36
N THR A 589 20.65 24.10 10.00
CA THR A 589 21.56 23.04 9.55
C THR A 589 22.01 22.14 10.69
N PHE A 590 22.16 22.65 11.92
CA PHE A 590 22.42 21.82 13.08
C PHE A 590 21.31 20.78 13.27
N VAL A 591 20.04 21.19 13.24
CA VAL A 591 18.88 20.29 13.34
C VAL A 591 18.95 19.22 12.25
N LEU A 592 19.14 19.62 10.99
CA LEU A 592 19.25 18.69 9.87
C LEU A 592 20.38 17.68 10.06
N VAL A 593 21.61 18.15 10.28
CA VAL A 593 22.80 17.28 10.31
C VAL A 593 22.81 16.40 11.57
N TYR A 594 22.30 16.90 12.69
CA TYR A 594 22.08 16.09 13.90
C TYR A 594 21.08 14.96 13.64
N THR A 595 19.97 15.23 12.95
CA THR A 595 19.03 14.19 12.52
C THR A 595 19.69 13.20 11.56
N VAL A 596 20.52 13.66 10.61
CA VAL A 596 21.28 12.77 9.72
C VAL A 596 22.15 11.81 10.52
N PHE A 597 22.94 12.30 11.48
CA PHE A 597 23.77 11.44 12.33
C PHE A 597 22.94 10.40 13.11
N SER A 598 21.81 10.83 13.66
CA SER A 598 20.90 9.96 14.41
C SER A 598 20.20 8.93 13.52
N ALA A 599 20.04 9.24 12.23
CA ALA A 599 19.45 8.39 11.21
C ALA A 599 20.47 7.50 10.48
N THR A 600 21.77 7.53 10.85
CA THR A 600 22.78 6.64 10.26
C THR A 600 22.59 5.20 10.74
N ASP A 601 22.51 4.25 9.80
CA ASP A 601 22.54 2.83 10.13
C ASP A 601 23.99 2.40 10.48
N PRO A 602 24.24 1.91 11.72
CA PRO A 602 25.56 1.49 12.14
C PRO A 602 26.09 0.22 11.45
N LYS A 603 25.21 -0.57 10.83
CA LYS A 603 25.52 -1.91 10.28
C LYS A 603 25.52 -1.95 8.76
N ARG A 604 24.99 -0.93 8.09
CA ARG A 604 24.81 -0.92 6.64
C ARG A 604 25.51 0.26 6.01
N SER A 605 26.28 -0.03 4.98
CA SER A 605 26.95 0.98 4.16
C SER A 605 26.41 0.97 2.74
N ALA A 606 26.51 2.11 2.07
CA ALA A 606 26.25 2.25 0.65
C ALA A 606 27.22 1.38 -0.16
N ARG A 607 26.76 0.96 -1.34
CA ARG A 607 27.44 -0.04 -2.17
C ARG A 607 28.94 0.24 -2.35
N ASP A 608 29.75 -0.78 -2.04
CA ASP A 608 31.21 -0.79 -2.21
C ASP A 608 31.89 0.44 -1.55
N SER A 609 31.41 0.88 -0.38
CA SER A 609 31.93 2.03 0.36
C SER A 609 31.73 1.91 1.88
N HIS A 610 32.35 2.82 2.64
CA HIS A 610 32.15 2.97 4.10
C HIS A 610 31.06 4.00 4.47
N VAL A 611 30.34 4.54 3.49
CA VAL A 611 29.33 5.58 3.73
C VAL A 611 28.09 4.93 4.33
N PRO A 612 27.56 5.38 5.49
CA PRO A 612 26.41 4.75 6.11
C PRO A 612 25.12 4.94 5.28
N VAL A 613 24.24 3.95 5.32
CA VAL A 613 22.87 4.10 4.80
C VAL A 613 22.06 4.95 5.78
N LEU A 614 21.28 5.91 5.26
CA LEU A 614 20.49 6.85 6.06
C LEU A 614 19.01 6.47 6.07
N ALA A 615 18.35 6.59 7.23
CA ALA A 615 16.89 6.52 7.32
C ALA A 615 16.26 7.81 6.76
N PRO A 616 15.51 7.76 5.64
CA PRO A 616 15.16 8.95 4.87
C PRO A 616 14.02 9.78 5.47
N LEU A 617 13.07 9.15 6.17
CA LEU A 617 11.86 9.82 6.66
C LEU A 617 12.17 10.90 7.71
N PRO A 618 12.96 10.64 8.78
CA PRO A 618 13.31 11.67 9.75
C PRO A 618 14.07 12.84 9.13
N ILE A 619 14.96 12.56 8.17
CA ILE A 619 15.76 13.59 7.48
C ILE A 619 14.87 14.51 6.67
N GLY A 620 13.92 13.97 5.88
CA GLY A 620 12.95 14.77 5.15
C GLY A 620 12.07 15.63 6.06
N PHE A 621 11.65 15.08 7.21
CA PHE A 621 10.90 15.84 8.22
C PHE A 621 11.72 16.94 8.89
N ALA A 622 13.00 16.72 9.18
CA ALA A 622 13.88 17.76 9.71
C ALA A 622 13.98 18.94 8.73
N VAL A 623 14.16 18.66 7.44
CA VAL A 623 14.15 19.69 6.39
C VAL A 623 12.80 20.41 6.36
N PHE A 624 11.68 19.68 6.37
CA PHE A 624 10.34 20.27 6.39
C PHE A 624 10.14 21.22 7.58
N ILE A 625 10.45 20.78 8.80
CA ILE A 625 10.27 21.56 10.03
C ILE A 625 11.14 22.83 10.00
N VAL A 626 12.40 22.71 9.59
CA VAL A 626 13.28 23.88 9.47
C VAL A 626 12.69 24.86 8.46
N HIS A 627 12.18 24.41 7.31
CA HIS A 627 11.53 25.30 6.33
C HIS A 627 10.32 26.05 6.91
N LEU A 628 9.49 25.41 7.74
CA LEU A 628 8.38 26.10 8.40
C LEU A 628 8.84 27.30 9.24
N ALA A 629 10.01 27.18 9.89
CA ALA A 629 10.57 28.22 10.76
C ALA A 629 11.41 29.26 10.01
N THR A 630 12.19 28.86 9.00
CA THR A 630 13.23 29.72 8.41
C THR A 630 12.88 30.31 7.04
N ILE A 631 11.77 29.89 6.41
CA ILE A 631 11.29 30.50 5.15
C ILE A 631 11.14 32.03 5.28
N PRO A 632 10.54 32.59 6.35
CA PRO A 632 10.38 34.05 6.47
C PRO A 632 11.69 34.83 6.55
N ILE A 633 12.76 34.23 7.08
CA ILE A 633 14.04 34.91 7.36
C ILE A 633 14.94 34.93 6.11
N THR A 634 15.12 33.76 5.47
CA THR A 634 16.10 33.57 4.38
C THR A 634 15.56 32.81 3.16
N GLY A 635 14.29 32.41 3.20
CA GLY A 635 13.76 31.40 2.27
C GLY A 635 14.28 29.98 2.54
N THR A 636 15.02 29.78 3.64
CA THR A 636 15.72 28.55 4.06
C THR A 636 16.79 28.07 3.09
N GLY A 637 18.05 28.22 3.48
CA GLY A 637 19.20 27.67 2.77
C GLY A 637 19.45 26.22 3.19
N ILE A 638 20.08 26.05 4.35
CA ILE A 638 20.58 24.83 5.03
C ILE A 638 21.35 23.83 4.15
N ASN A 639 21.60 24.21 2.90
CA ASN A 639 22.18 23.41 1.83
C ASN A 639 22.94 24.35 0.87
N PRO A 640 24.29 24.37 0.95
CA PRO A 640 25.09 25.28 0.13
C PRO A 640 24.91 25.07 -1.38
N ALA A 641 24.75 23.83 -1.86
CA ALA A 641 24.55 23.56 -3.29
C ALA A 641 23.22 24.13 -3.78
N ARG A 642 22.14 24.00 -2.98
CA ARG A 642 20.82 24.59 -3.27
C ARG A 642 20.89 26.11 -3.35
N SER A 643 21.61 26.74 -2.44
CA SER A 643 21.76 28.20 -2.44
C SER A 643 22.65 28.67 -3.59
N PHE A 644 23.72 27.94 -3.89
CA PHE A 644 24.65 28.24 -4.99
C PHE A 644 24.00 28.09 -6.37
N GLY A 645 23.32 26.97 -6.63
CA GLY A 645 22.62 26.76 -7.90
C GLY A 645 21.59 27.84 -8.20
N ALA A 646 20.85 28.29 -7.18
CA ALA A 646 19.91 29.39 -7.33
C ALA A 646 20.61 30.75 -7.55
N ALA A 647 21.69 31.05 -6.83
CA ALA A 647 22.46 32.28 -6.99
C ALA A 647 23.08 32.39 -8.39
N VAL A 648 23.67 31.29 -8.90
CA VAL A 648 24.28 31.22 -10.23
C VAL A 648 23.25 31.50 -11.34
N ILE A 649 22.09 30.87 -11.29
CA ILE A 649 21.08 30.99 -12.36
C ILE A 649 20.27 32.28 -12.26
N TYR A 650 20.00 32.78 -11.05
CA TYR A 650 19.29 34.03 -10.85
C TYR A 650 20.18 35.27 -11.09
N ASN A 651 21.44 35.18 -10.68
CA ASN A 651 22.50 36.16 -10.91
C ASN A 651 22.10 37.62 -10.56
N ASN A 652 21.87 37.88 -9.28
CA ASN A 652 21.49 39.20 -8.76
C ASN A 652 22.49 39.69 -7.71
N GLY A 653 22.81 41.00 -7.71
CA GLY A 653 23.81 41.60 -6.81
C GLY A 653 23.53 41.33 -5.33
N LYS A 654 22.30 41.63 -4.86
CA LYS A 654 21.92 41.38 -3.45
C LYS A 654 22.05 39.91 -3.05
N VAL A 655 21.65 39.00 -3.95
CA VAL A 655 21.74 37.55 -3.70
C VAL A 655 23.19 37.10 -3.54
N TRP A 656 24.10 37.64 -4.36
CA TRP A 656 25.53 37.37 -4.24
C TRP A 656 26.14 37.98 -2.98
N ASP A 657 25.74 39.19 -2.59
CA ASP A 657 26.21 39.86 -1.36
C ASP A 657 25.83 39.11 -0.07
N ASP A 658 24.71 38.37 -0.09
CA ASP A 658 24.25 37.54 1.03
C ASP A 658 24.72 36.08 0.92
N HIS A 659 25.32 35.68 -0.22
CA HIS A 659 25.55 34.28 -0.55
C HIS A 659 26.47 33.55 0.44
N TRP A 660 27.45 34.24 1.00
CA TRP A 660 28.41 33.69 1.96
C TRP A 660 27.73 33.10 3.20
N ILE A 661 26.59 33.66 3.61
CA ILE A 661 25.80 33.20 4.77
C ILE A 661 25.37 31.74 4.57
N PHE A 662 25.00 31.38 3.34
CA PHE A 662 24.49 30.05 2.99
C PHE A 662 25.59 29.00 2.75
N TRP A 663 26.86 29.38 2.90
CA TRP A 663 27.98 28.44 3.01
C TRP A 663 28.48 28.37 4.45
N VAL A 664 28.77 29.53 5.06
CA VAL A 664 29.33 29.62 6.41
C VAL A 664 28.33 29.08 7.44
N GLY A 665 27.07 29.51 7.39
CA GLY A 665 26.04 29.07 8.32
C GLY A 665 25.87 27.55 8.33
N PRO A 666 25.58 26.92 7.17
CA PRO A 666 25.43 25.48 7.10
C PRO A 666 26.67 24.68 7.49
N PHE A 667 27.88 25.11 7.13
CA PHE A 667 29.10 24.39 7.55
C PHE A 667 29.37 24.50 9.06
N VAL A 668 29.12 25.65 9.67
CA VAL A 668 29.22 25.82 11.13
C VAL A 668 28.16 24.97 11.85
N GLY A 669 26.92 24.96 11.36
CA GLY A 669 25.85 24.12 11.89
C GLY A 669 26.16 22.62 11.79
N ALA A 670 26.71 22.18 10.65
CA ALA A 670 27.13 20.79 10.43
C ALA A 670 28.29 20.39 11.35
N LEU A 671 29.29 21.26 11.53
CA LEU A 671 30.41 21.06 12.46
C LEU A 671 29.91 20.90 13.89
N ALA A 672 29.03 21.79 14.35
CA ALA A 672 28.46 21.72 15.68
C ALA A 672 27.65 20.43 15.89
N ALA A 673 26.87 20.00 14.90
CA ALA A 673 26.11 18.75 14.96
C ALA A 673 27.03 17.52 15.01
N ALA A 674 28.10 17.50 14.20
CA ALA A 674 29.09 16.43 14.23
C ALA A 674 29.78 16.34 15.59
N ALA A 675 30.25 17.48 16.13
CA ALA A 675 30.90 17.54 17.43
C ALA A 675 29.97 17.11 18.57
N TYR A 676 28.73 17.59 18.56
CA TYR A 676 27.71 17.23 19.56
C TYR A 676 27.40 15.73 19.53
N HIS A 677 27.14 15.18 18.35
CA HIS A 677 26.80 13.77 18.22
C HIS A 677 27.98 12.85 18.59
N GLN A 678 29.19 13.15 18.13
CA GLN A 678 30.35 12.27 18.33
C GLN A 678 30.97 12.38 19.72
N TYR A 679 31.16 13.60 20.23
CA TYR A 679 31.94 13.83 21.44
C TYR A 679 31.06 14.01 22.68
N ILE A 680 29.88 14.59 22.55
CA ILE A 680 28.99 14.86 23.69
C ILE A 680 28.05 13.68 23.94
N LEU A 681 27.32 13.20 22.91
CA LEU A 681 26.33 12.14 23.09
C LEU A 681 26.91 10.73 23.09
N ARG A 682 27.78 10.42 22.12
CA ARG A 682 28.33 9.06 21.97
C ARG A 682 29.68 8.83 22.65
N ALA A 683 30.27 9.85 23.27
CA ALA A 683 31.57 9.80 23.93
C ALA A 683 32.61 8.92 23.20
N ALA A 684 32.65 8.97 21.87
CA ALA A 684 33.50 8.11 21.05
C ALA A 684 35.00 8.47 21.15
N ALA A 685 35.38 9.31 22.12
CA ALA A 685 36.73 9.84 22.28
C ALA A 685 37.23 9.96 23.73
N ILE A 686 36.56 9.41 24.75
CA ILE A 686 37.21 9.31 26.08
C ILE A 686 38.25 8.16 26.10
N LYS A 687 38.11 7.15 25.23
CA LYS A 687 39.12 6.09 25.05
C LYS A 687 40.27 6.47 24.10
N ALA A 688 40.03 7.35 23.13
CA ALA A 688 41.06 7.77 22.16
C ALA A 688 42.11 8.72 22.78
N LEU A 689 41.72 9.58 23.73
CA LEU A 689 42.65 10.42 24.51
C LEU A 689 43.43 9.63 25.58
N GLY A 690 42.91 8.49 26.04
CA GLY A 690 43.67 7.56 26.88
C GLY A 690 44.83 6.89 26.13
N SER A 691 44.71 6.72 24.80
CA SER A 691 45.78 6.15 23.97
C SER A 691 46.95 7.11 23.71
N PHE A 692 46.82 8.39 24.09
CA PHE A 692 47.92 9.37 24.02
C PHE A 692 48.69 9.51 25.34
N ARG A 693 48.30 8.81 26.42
CA ARG A 693 49.06 8.76 27.66
C ARG A 693 49.49 7.33 27.98
N SER A 694 50.83 7.19 28.00
CA SER A 694 51.64 6.12 28.59
C SER A 694 51.70 4.77 27.87
N ASN A 695 52.66 4.64 26.94
CA ASN A 695 53.68 3.60 27.09
C ASN A 695 54.68 4.10 28.16
N PRO A 696 54.95 3.30 29.18
CA PRO A 696 56.32 3.08 29.60
C PRO A 696 56.57 1.56 29.63
N THR A 697 57.57 1.17 28.88
CA THR A 697 58.32 -0.08 29.01
C THR A 697 58.39 -0.61 30.44
N ASN A 698 57.75 -1.76 30.69
CA ASN A 698 58.33 -2.98 31.27
C ASN A 698 57.24 -4.04 31.47
#